data_AF-A0AA37I0U0-F1
#
_entry.id   AF-A0AA37I0U0-F1
#
_cell.length_a   1.000
_cell.length_b   1.000
_cell.length_c   1.000
_cell.angle_alpha   90.00
_cell.angle_beta   90.00
_cell.angle_gamma   90.00
#
_symmetry.space_group_name_H-M   'P 1'
#
loop_
_entity.id
_entity.type
_entity.pdbx_description
1 polymer ?
#
loop_
_entity_poly.entity_id
_entity_poly.type
_entity_poly.pdbx_seq_one_letter_code
_entity_poly.pdbx_strand_id
1 'polypeptide(L)'
;MRLIINDVLTQADKDFIAKGKEGSVLDFFDIDNLEKIKNTLSKRNRHFYDCLSFLIQENRLEIKIIRPRDSVGISHPKQGVFSDAYNSICFNGSCNFSRNALIENIESISIDCDWDGSVAENRVRHNKELFQTAFAEQNPNYVYVDASKIRSNIQNCFRKKEIEELLEEEEEIIRKEKKEYPINNNVAYALKRTREKVNNVISLIKEKYNHSEEDQDLPAFPYVTGPHEYQNKAFEKWVANKQKGLFAMATGTGKTITSLNCLLNIYKGKAGCYKAIILVPTTVLVDQWAVECKKFHFDSIIKVYSKNVSWKKSLDNIILQEKINDDNKLNYIIISTYASFARDNVFTILTQLPRKKVLFIADECHNIGAGKIKVRLPYIPYGRRIGLSATPQRQFDDAGNNAINDFFGIKEDYTFEYTMQQAIQEGKLCQYYYYPHVVYLNSEEMQEYNELSVKLAKYYLVDSDRFKKDDILMSLLLKRKRIIHKASGKKTVFYDILKDRIKTNGSLKYSLIYVPEGNEPAEYFDNDSDSQDTISDDVETQHLIDEYTRIVAEVDPHTTVMQFTSETANRDGILEKFSKGQLDVLTSMKCLDEGVDVPRSEMAIFCASTGNPRQFIQRRGRILRTHEDKKYAIIHDLVVAPKIDYAMSSYKMERNLLNNEMKRVREFANLSQNSSDTVKELEDILTYYNLPIF
;
A
#
# COMPACT_ATOMS: atom_id res chain seq x y z
N MET A 1 18.66 -50.02 -29.43
CA MET A 1 17.58 -49.32 -28.69
C MET A 1 17.25 -50.17 -27.46
N ARG A 2 17.34 -49.60 -26.25
CA ARG A 2 16.95 -50.28 -25.00
C ARG A 2 15.66 -49.61 -24.53
N LEU A 3 14.59 -50.39 -24.35
CA LEU A 3 13.27 -49.91 -23.95
C LEU A 3 12.94 -50.46 -22.56
N ILE A 4 12.38 -49.61 -21.70
CA ILE A 4 11.79 -50.00 -20.42
C ILE A 4 10.28 -49.92 -20.63
N ILE A 5 9.60 -51.05 -20.46
CA ILE A 5 8.16 -51.20 -20.66
C ILE A 5 7.54 -51.78 -19.38
N ASN A 6 6.36 -51.30 -19.03
CA ASN A 6 5.60 -51.72 -17.87
C ASN A 6 4.49 -52.71 -18.31
N ASP A 7 4.39 -53.87 -17.67
CA ASP A 7 3.43 -54.94 -17.97
C ASP A 7 2.34 -55.12 -16.90
N VAL A 8 2.22 -54.18 -15.96
CA VAL A 8 1.30 -54.29 -14.83
C VAL A 8 -0.15 -53.98 -15.28
N LEU A 9 -0.91 -55.03 -15.54
CA LEU A 9 -2.37 -55.00 -15.63
C LEU A 9 -3.00 -55.16 -14.25
N THR A 10 -4.02 -54.36 -13.92
CA THR A 10 -4.77 -54.55 -12.69
C THR A 10 -5.59 -55.84 -12.74
N GLN A 11 -6.02 -56.36 -11.59
CA GLN A 11 -6.84 -57.58 -11.56
C GLN A 11 -8.17 -57.38 -12.32
N ALA A 12 -8.76 -56.19 -12.23
CA ALA A 12 -9.97 -55.85 -12.97
C ALA A 12 -9.74 -55.86 -14.49
N ASP A 13 -8.58 -55.37 -14.97
CA ASP A 13 -8.23 -55.43 -16.39
C ASP A 13 -8.07 -56.88 -16.86
N LYS A 14 -7.43 -57.73 -16.06
CA LYS A 14 -7.28 -59.16 -16.34
C LYS A 14 -8.62 -59.88 -16.41
N ASP A 15 -9.51 -59.62 -15.45
CA ASP A 15 -10.84 -60.23 -15.37
C ASP A 15 -11.74 -59.75 -16.52
N PHE A 16 -11.62 -58.48 -16.93
CA PHE A 16 -12.36 -57.91 -18.04
C PHE A 16 -11.91 -58.49 -19.40
N ILE A 17 -10.59 -58.61 -19.60
CA ILE A 17 -10.02 -59.26 -20.79
C ILE A 17 -10.41 -60.75 -20.85
N ALA A 18 -10.47 -61.43 -19.71
CA ALA A 18 -10.93 -62.81 -19.63
C ALA A 18 -12.41 -62.96 -20.03
N LYS A 19 -13.30 -62.11 -19.48
CA LYS A 19 -14.73 -62.09 -19.82
C LYS A 19 -14.98 -61.75 -21.30
N GLY A 20 -14.22 -60.81 -21.87
CA GLY A 20 -14.32 -60.47 -23.29
C GLY A 20 -13.94 -61.61 -24.24
N LYS A 21 -13.06 -62.53 -23.81
CA LYS A 21 -12.68 -63.72 -24.59
C LYS A 21 -13.70 -64.86 -24.54
N GLU A 22 -14.57 -64.89 -23.53
CA GLU A 22 -15.60 -65.92 -23.35
C GLU A 22 -16.89 -65.65 -24.16
N GLY A 23 -16.93 -64.56 -24.96
CA GLY A 23 -18.03 -64.28 -25.89
C GLY A 23 -19.31 -63.76 -25.24
N SER A 24 -19.29 -63.41 -23.95
CA SER A 24 -20.42 -62.77 -23.29
C SER A 24 -20.71 -61.39 -23.90
N VAL A 25 -21.97 -61.13 -24.25
CA VAL A 25 -22.43 -59.81 -24.70
C VAL A 25 -22.20 -58.82 -23.56
N LEU A 26 -21.22 -57.93 -23.74
CA LEU A 26 -21.01 -56.82 -22.85
C LEU A 26 -22.13 -55.81 -23.06
N ASP A 27 -22.78 -55.36 -21.98
CA ASP A 27 -23.74 -54.26 -22.04
C ASP A 27 -23.07 -53.06 -22.72
N PHE A 28 -23.60 -52.64 -23.88
CA PHE A 28 -23.04 -51.48 -24.57
C PHE A 28 -23.49 -50.22 -23.86
N PHE A 29 -22.54 -49.35 -23.57
CA PHE A 29 -22.81 -48.06 -22.96
C PHE A 29 -23.09 -47.05 -24.07
N ASP A 30 -24.29 -46.48 -24.05
CA ASP A 30 -24.66 -45.41 -24.97
C ASP A 30 -23.89 -44.12 -24.60
N ILE A 31 -22.80 -43.87 -25.32
CA ILE A 31 -21.92 -42.72 -25.14
C ILE A 31 -22.57 -41.38 -25.53
N ASP A 32 -23.69 -41.41 -26.24
CA ASP A 32 -24.43 -40.21 -26.63
C ASP A 32 -25.42 -39.76 -25.54
N ASN A 33 -25.68 -40.61 -24.53
CA ASN A 33 -26.58 -40.32 -23.43
C ASN A 33 -25.84 -39.74 -22.20
N LEU A 34 -25.49 -38.45 -22.29
CA LEU A 34 -24.76 -37.69 -21.25
C LEU A 34 -25.37 -37.78 -19.84
N GLU A 35 -26.70 -37.91 -19.74
CA GLU A 35 -27.40 -38.01 -18.45
C GLU A 35 -27.15 -39.36 -17.76
N LYS A 36 -27.13 -40.45 -18.53
CA LYS A 36 -26.71 -41.77 -18.03
C LYS A 36 -25.23 -41.77 -17.62
N ILE A 37 -24.35 -41.08 -18.38
CA ILE A 37 -22.93 -40.94 -18.03
C ILE A 37 -22.76 -40.24 -16.68
N LYS A 38 -23.48 -39.13 -16.46
CA LYS A 38 -23.46 -38.39 -15.19
C LYS A 38 -23.77 -39.29 -13.98
N ASN A 39 -24.70 -40.23 -14.12
CA ASN A 39 -25.11 -41.12 -13.03
C ASN A 39 -24.07 -42.21 -12.70
N THR A 40 -23.08 -42.43 -13.57
CA THR A 40 -21.96 -43.35 -13.33
C THR A 40 -20.76 -42.69 -12.65
N LEU A 41 -20.77 -41.36 -12.49
CA LEU A 41 -19.65 -40.62 -11.90
C LEU A 41 -19.56 -40.88 -10.39
N SER A 42 -18.33 -41.13 -9.91
CA SER A 42 -18.04 -41.18 -8.47
C SER A 42 -18.34 -39.84 -7.80
N LYS A 43 -18.47 -39.82 -6.46
CA LYS A 43 -18.66 -38.56 -5.70
C LYS A 43 -17.55 -37.55 -6.00
N ARG A 44 -16.29 -38.00 -6.11
CA ARG A 44 -15.14 -37.18 -6.49
C ARG A 44 -15.27 -36.60 -7.91
N ASN A 45 -15.67 -37.43 -8.86
CA ASN A 45 -15.83 -36.98 -10.26
C ASN A 45 -17.00 -36.01 -10.39
N ARG A 46 -18.11 -36.24 -9.69
CA ARG A 46 -19.25 -35.32 -9.65
C ARG A 46 -18.84 -33.96 -9.11
N HIS A 47 -18.14 -33.94 -7.98
CA HIS A 47 -17.63 -32.70 -7.38
C HIS A 47 -16.69 -31.93 -8.32
N PHE A 48 -15.80 -32.63 -9.05
CA PHE A 48 -14.96 -32.01 -10.08
C PHE A 48 -15.78 -31.29 -11.16
N TYR A 49 -16.85 -31.91 -11.66
CA TYR A 49 -17.73 -31.26 -12.66
C TYR A 49 -18.57 -30.12 -12.06
N ASP A 50 -18.93 -30.19 -10.78
CA ASP A 50 -19.59 -29.07 -10.08
C ASP A 50 -18.63 -27.86 -9.98
N CYS A 51 -17.35 -28.07 -9.64
CA CYS A 51 -16.33 -27.02 -9.67
C CYS A 51 -16.10 -26.46 -11.08
N LEU A 52 -16.08 -27.35 -12.09
CA LEU A 52 -15.90 -26.95 -13.48
C LEU A 52 -17.08 -26.08 -13.96
N SER A 53 -18.31 -26.45 -13.60
CA SER A 53 -19.51 -25.68 -13.88
C SER A 53 -19.44 -24.29 -13.26
N PHE A 54 -19.01 -24.18 -11.99
CA PHE A 54 -18.79 -22.90 -11.32
C PHE A 54 -17.78 -22.01 -12.05
N LEU A 55 -16.61 -22.54 -12.42
CA LEU A 55 -15.58 -21.76 -13.12
C LEU A 55 -16.04 -21.25 -14.50
N ILE A 56 -16.83 -22.04 -15.23
CA ILE A 56 -17.40 -21.63 -16.51
C ILE A 56 -18.45 -20.52 -16.30
N GLN A 57 -19.32 -20.66 -15.31
CA GLN A 57 -20.38 -19.69 -15.04
C GLN A 57 -19.86 -18.34 -14.52
N GLU A 58 -18.78 -18.34 -13.74
CA GLU A 58 -18.13 -17.12 -13.24
C GLU A 58 -17.14 -16.51 -14.25
N ASN A 59 -17.12 -16.98 -15.50
CA ASN A 59 -16.20 -16.54 -16.55
C ASN A 59 -14.72 -16.61 -16.16
N ARG A 60 -14.36 -17.60 -15.33
CA ARG A 60 -12.98 -17.83 -14.86
C ARG A 60 -12.26 -18.93 -15.64
N LEU A 61 -12.97 -19.66 -16.49
CA LEU A 61 -12.42 -20.69 -17.36
C LEU A 61 -12.98 -20.57 -18.77
N GLU A 62 -12.07 -20.52 -19.75
CA GLU A 62 -12.41 -20.55 -21.15
C GLU A 62 -11.84 -21.83 -21.80
N ILE A 63 -12.69 -22.55 -22.54
CA ILE A 63 -12.35 -23.84 -23.16
C ILE A 63 -12.46 -23.73 -24.67
N LYS A 64 -11.40 -24.11 -25.39
CA LYS A 64 -11.39 -24.27 -26.85
C LYS A 64 -11.09 -25.71 -27.21
N ILE A 65 -11.78 -26.22 -28.23
CA ILE A 65 -11.61 -27.59 -28.70
C ILE A 65 -10.95 -27.52 -30.07
N ILE A 66 -9.83 -28.22 -30.20
CA ILE A 66 -9.06 -28.28 -31.43
C ILE A 66 -9.00 -29.72 -31.93
N ARG A 67 -9.07 -29.89 -33.24
CA ARG A 67 -8.80 -31.14 -33.95
C ARG A 67 -7.67 -30.90 -34.96
N PRO A 68 -6.66 -31.77 -35.06
CA PRO A 68 -5.64 -31.63 -36.10
C PRO A 68 -6.28 -31.77 -37.49
N ARG A 69 -5.86 -30.92 -38.43
CA ARG A 69 -6.26 -31.02 -39.84
C ARG A 69 -5.60 -32.25 -40.48
N ASP A 70 -6.31 -32.90 -41.40
CA ASP A 70 -6.19 -34.31 -41.89
C ASP A 70 -4.80 -34.89 -42.27
N SER A 71 -3.70 -34.17 -42.05
CA SER A 71 -2.31 -34.60 -42.31
C SER A 71 -1.29 -34.20 -41.22
N VAL A 72 -1.68 -33.48 -40.16
CA VAL A 72 -0.76 -33.00 -39.11
C VAL A 72 -0.86 -33.84 -37.83
N GLY A 73 -0.42 -35.11 -37.90
CA GLY A 73 -0.18 -35.98 -36.74
C GLY A 73 -1.29 -36.07 -35.67
N ILE A 74 -0.95 -36.61 -34.50
CA ILE A 74 -1.81 -36.57 -33.31
C ILE A 74 -1.36 -35.36 -32.48
N SER A 75 -2.24 -34.36 -32.30
CA SER A 75 -1.99 -33.28 -31.35
C SER A 75 -2.11 -33.86 -29.93
N HIS A 76 -0.97 -34.12 -29.28
CA HIS A 76 -0.93 -34.56 -27.89
C HIS A 76 -0.03 -33.68 -26.96
N PRO A 77 0.02 -32.34 -27.14
CA PRO A 77 0.83 -31.50 -26.26
C PRO A 77 0.22 -31.48 -24.84
N LYS A 78 1.04 -31.76 -23.82
CA LYS A 78 0.68 -31.62 -22.41
C LYS A 78 1.56 -30.51 -21.82
N GLN A 79 1.21 -29.30 -22.24
CA GLN A 79 2.00 -28.11 -21.97
C GLN A 79 1.07 -26.98 -21.52
N GLY A 80 1.65 -26.02 -20.82
CA GLY A 80 0.94 -24.82 -20.43
C GLY A 80 1.89 -23.68 -20.12
N VAL A 81 1.33 -22.49 -20.07
CA VAL A 81 2.03 -21.26 -19.73
C VAL A 81 1.32 -20.63 -18.56
N PHE A 82 2.06 -20.40 -17.48
CA PHE A 82 1.63 -19.55 -16.38
C PHE A 82 2.32 -18.21 -16.55
N SER A 83 1.56 -17.13 -16.57
CA SER A 83 2.14 -15.80 -16.59
C SER A 83 1.58 -14.99 -15.44
N ASP A 84 2.44 -14.29 -14.73
CA ASP A 84 2.05 -13.06 -14.06
C ASP A 84 2.20 -11.90 -15.07
N ALA A 85 1.83 -10.68 -14.67
CA ALA A 85 1.90 -9.52 -15.57
C ALA A 85 3.33 -9.19 -16.08
N TYR A 86 4.37 -9.81 -15.53
CA TYR A 86 5.78 -9.50 -15.77
C TYR A 86 6.60 -10.70 -16.23
N ASN A 87 6.37 -11.88 -15.65
CA ASN A 87 7.13 -13.10 -15.86
C ASN A 87 6.22 -14.22 -16.36
N SER A 88 6.79 -15.13 -17.15
CA SER A 88 6.13 -16.27 -17.74
C SER A 88 6.93 -17.55 -17.49
N ILE A 89 6.23 -18.60 -17.07
CA ILE A 89 6.75 -19.95 -16.88
C ILE A 89 6.03 -20.85 -17.86
N CYS A 90 6.78 -21.68 -18.59
CA CYS A 90 6.22 -22.73 -19.42
C CYS A 90 6.53 -24.09 -18.81
N PHE A 91 5.56 -25.00 -18.85
CA PHE A 91 5.80 -26.41 -18.56
C PHE A 91 5.44 -27.27 -19.77
N ASN A 92 6.19 -28.34 -19.98
CA ASN A 92 5.91 -29.35 -20.99
C ASN A 92 6.31 -30.74 -20.47
N GLY A 93 5.52 -31.77 -20.75
CA GLY A 93 5.80 -33.10 -20.22
C GLY A 93 4.87 -34.21 -20.71
N SER A 94 4.95 -35.35 -20.02
CA SER A 94 4.07 -36.51 -20.24
C SER A 94 2.81 -36.49 -19.35
N CYS A 95 2.79 -35.61 -18.35
CA CYS A 95 1.73 -35.55 -17.34
C CYS A 95 0.42 -34.97 -17.90
N ASN A 96 -0.64 -35.77 -17.93
CA ASN A 96 -2.00 -35.29 -18.16
C ASN A 96 -2.53 -34.50 -16.95
N PHE A 97 -3.52 -33.64 -17.16
CA PHE A 97 -4.21 -32.96 -16.05
C PHE A 97 -5.24 -33.87 -15.38
N SER A 98 -4.75 -34.94 -14.75
CA SER A 98 -5.54 -35.90 -13.98
C SER A 98 -4.87 -36.17 -12.64
N ARG A 99 -5.67 -36.52 -11.61
CA ARG A 99 -5.13 -36.82 -10.27
C ARG A 99 -4.06 -37.90 -10.31
N ASN A 100 -4.30 -38.98 -11.05
CA ASN A 100 -3.36 -40.10 -11.11
C ASN A 100 -2.08 -39.69 -11.83
N ALA A 101 -2.15 -38.94 -12.94
CA ALA A 101 -0.95 -38.43 -13.59
C ALA A 101 -0.12 -37.49 -12.69
N LEU A 102 -0.79 -36.65 -11.88
CA LEU A 102 -0.13 -35.68 -11.02
C LEU A 102 0.46 -36.27 -9.72
N ILE A 103 -0.04 -37.43 -9.26
CA ILE A 103 0.25 -37.94 -7.91
C ILE A 103 0.72 -39.40 -7.91
N GLU A 104 0.16 -40.25 -8.78
CA GLU A 104 0.33 -41.71 -8.71
C GLU A 104 1.24 -42.26 -9.81
N ASN A 105 1.11 -41.75 -11.04
CA ASN A 105 1.91 -42.18 -12.17
C ASN A 105 3.32 -41.60 -12.08
N ILE A 106 4.28 -42.34 -12.63
CA ILE A 106 5.64 -41.84 -12.83
C ILE A 106 5.64 -41.03 -14.13
N GLU A 107 5.42 -39.71 -14.00
CA GLU A 107 5.41 -38.76 -15.11
C GLU A 107 6.65 -37.85 -15.08
N SER A 108 6.99 -37.27 -16.23
CA SER A 108 8.05 -36.26 -16.34
C SER A 108 7.48 -34.93 -16.79
N ILE A 109 7.85 -33.84 -16.10
CA ILE A 109 7.50 -32.46 -16.44
C ILE A 109 8.78 -31.64 -16.44
N SER A 110 9.02 -30.93 -17.54
CA SER A 110 10.07 -29.92 -17.67
C SER A 110 9.47 -28.53 -17.49
N ILE A 111 10.20 -27.64 -16.80
CA ILE A 111 9.78 -26.27 -16.53
C ILE A 111 10.86 -25.32 -17.04
N ASP A 112 10.46 -24.33 -17.81
CA ASP A 112 11.31 -23.22 -18.27
C ASP A 112 10.75 -21.91 -17.70
N CYS A 113 11.60 -21.11 -17.06
CA CYS A 113 11.26 -19.77 -16.61
C CYS A 113 11.92 -18.72 -17.52
N ASP A 114 11.21 -17.65 -17.85
CA ASP A 114 11.72 -16.60 -18.74
C ASP A 114 12.89 -15.80 -18.16
N TRP A 115 13.13 -15.88 -16.85
CA TRP A 115 14.28 -15.26 -16.18
C TRP A 115 15.52 -16.16 -16.06
N ASP A 116 15.46 -17.43 -16.50
CA ASP A 116 16.58 -18.39 -16.38
C ASP A 116 17.60 -18.29 -17.56
N GLY A 117 17.56 -17.18 -18.29
CA GLY A 117 18.50 -16.83 -19.36
C GLY A 117 17.87 -16.89 -20.76
N SER A 118 18.62 -16.39 -21.75
CA SER A 118 18.12 -16.13 -23.11
C SER A 118 17.57 -17.38 -23.83
N VAL A 119 18.09 -18.57 -23.54
CA VAL A 119 17.59 -19.82 -24.11
C VAL A 119 16.23 -20.19 -23.52
N ALA A 120 16.06 -20.10 -22.20
CA ALA A 120 14.81 -20.38 -21.51
C ALA A 120 13.73 -19.35 -21.89
N GLU A 121 14.10 -18.06 -21.95
CA GLU A 121 13.23 -16.98 -22.40
C GLU A 121 12.67 -17.23 -23.81
N ASN A 122 13.53 -17.63 -24.76
CA ASN A 122 13.10 -17.96 -26.12
C ASN A 122 12.16 -19.18 -26.15
N ARG A 123 12.42 -20.20 -25.33
CA ARG A 123 11.51 -21.37 -25.21
C ARG A 123 10.15 -20.97 -24.65
N VAL A 124 10.12 -20.14 -23.61
CA VAL A 124 8.86 -19.63 -23.03
C VAL A 124 8.10 -18.79 -24.05
N ARG A 125 8.78 -17.87 -24.74
CA ARG A 125 8.17 -17.01 -25.78
C ARG A 125 7.54 -17.84 -26.90
N HIS A 126 8.29 -18.81 -27.43
CA HIS A 126 7.79 -19.70 -28.48
C HIS A 126 6.54 -20.50 -28.06
N ASN A 127 6.55 -21.09 -26.86
CA ASN A 127 5.39 -21.85 -26.37
C ASN A 127 4.19 -20.96 -26.08
N LYS A 128 4.41 -19.73 -25.59
CA LYS A 128 3.37 -18.73 -25.37
C LYS A 128 2.71 -18.32 -26.69
N GLU A 129 3.50 -18.04 -27.73
CA GLU A 129 2.99 -17.75 -29.07
C GLU A 129 2.20 -18.91 -29.66
N LEU A 130 2.70 -20.15 -29.53
CA LEU A 130 1.97 -21.35 -29.97
C LEU A 130 0.63 -21.50 -29.26
N PHE A 131 0.58 -21.28 -27.94
CA PHE A 131 -0.66 -21.34 -27.16
C PHE A 131 -1.62 -20.23 -27.57
N GLN A 132 -1.15 -18.98 -27.67
CA GLN A 132 -1.99 -17.82 -28.02
C GLN A 132 -2.55 -17.92 -29.44
N THR A 133 -1.74 -18.30 -30.42
CA THR A 133 -2.20 -18.52 -31.81
C THR A 133 -3.20 -19.66 -31.90
N ALA A 134 -2.99 -20.74 -31.15
CA ALA A 134 -3.97 -21.82 -31.06
C ALA A 134 -5.29 -21.30 -30.44
N PHE A 135 -5.23 -20.60 -29.31
CA PHE A 135 -6.40 -20.14 -28.57
C PHE A 135 -7.18 -19.02 -29.29
N ALA A 136 -6.49 -18.15 -30.03
CA ALA A 136 -7.06 -17.11 -30.87
C ALA A 136 -7.64 -17.61 -32.20
N GLU A 137 -7.63 -18.92 -32.44
CA GLU A 137 -8.13 -19.58 -33.66
C GLU A 137 -7.34 -19.28 -34.95
N GLN A 138 -6.05 -18.95 -34.80
CA GLN A 138 -5.20 -18.49 -35.89
C GLN A 138 -4.20 -19.55 -36.38
N ASN A 139 -4.12 -20.71 -35.74
CA ASN A 139 -3.17 -21.75 -36.11
C ASN A 139 -3.71 -22.58 -37.31
N PRO A 140 -3.03 -22.59 -38.46
CA PRO A 140 -3.52 -23.26 -39.68
C PRO A 140 -3.56 -24.78 -39.57
N ASN A 141 -2.87 -25.37 -38.60
CA ASN A 141 -2.80 -26.82 -38.40
C ASN A 141 -4.01 -27.38 -37.63
N TYR A 142 -4.85 -26.50 -37.06
CA TYR A 142 -6.02 -26.91 -36.31
C TYR A 142 -7.33 -26.62 -37.06
N VAL A 143 -8.31 -27.45 -36.75
CA VAL A 143 -9.73 -27.23 -36.98
C VAL A 143 -10.35 -26.93 -35.62
N TYR A 144 -10.98 -25.77 -35.51
CA TYR A 144 -11.59 -25.30 -34.28
C TYR A 144 -13.03 -25.79 -34.21
N VAL A 145 -13.35 -26.47 -33.10
CA VAL A 145 -14.68 -27.02 -32.85
C VAL A 145 -15.36 -26.15 -31.80
N ASP A 146 -16.58 -25.73 -32.10
CA ASP A 146 -17.38 -24.93 -31.17
C ASP A 146 -17.59 -25.69 -29.84
N ALA A 147 -17.11 -25.09 -28.75
CA ALA A 147 -17.23 -25.63 -27.41
C ALA A 147 -18.54 -25.21 -26.73
N SER A 148 -19.38 -24.38 -27.37
CA SER A 148 -20.59 -23.81 -26.75
C SER A 148 -21.55 -24.90 -26.30
N LYS A 149 -21.76 -25.95 -27.11
CA LYS A 149 -22.60 -27.10 -26.72
C LYS A 149 -22.11 -27.81 -25.46
N ILE A 150 -20.78 -27.95 -25.30
CA ILE A 150 -20.19 -28.59 -24.11
C ILE A 150 -20.34 -27.69 -22.88
N ARG A 151 -20.09 -26.39 -23.02
CA ARG A 151 -20.29 -25.41 -21.94
C ARG A 151 -21.75 -25.42 -21.48
N SER A 152 -22.70 -25.31 -22.40
CA SER A 152 -24.13 -25.36 -22.09
C SER A 152 -24.54 -26.68 -21.45
N ASN A 153 -24.02 -27.81 -21.92
CA ASN A 153 -24.32 -29.12 -21.32
C ASN A 153 -23.76 -29.25 -19.89
N ILE A 154 -22.54 -28.80 -19.63
CA ILE A 154 -21.96 -28.82 -18.26
C ILE A 154 -22.81 -27.94 -17.33
N GLN A 155 -23.20 -26.74 -17.78
CA GLN A 155 -24.04 -25.82 -17.01
C GLN A 155 -25.45 -26.36 -16.74
N ASN A 156 -26.06 -27.04 -17.73
CA ASN A 156 -27.40 -27.60 -17.59
C ASN A 156 -27.41 -28.90 -16.78
N CYS A 157 -26.36 -29.72 -16.88
CA CYS A 157 -26.27 -30.98 -16.18
C CYS A 157 -25.80 -30.85 -14.73
N PHE A 158 -24.99 -29.83 -14.39
CA PHE A 158 -24.44 -29.63 -13.04
C PHE A 158 -24.89 -28.29 -12.48
N ARG A 159 -25.59 -28.33 -11.34
CA ARG A 159 -26.21 -27.16 -10.71
C ARG A 159 -25.15 -26.12 -10.34
N LYS A 160 -25.49 -24.82 -10.48
CA LYS A 160 -24.70 -23.74 -9.88
C LYS A 160 -24.67 -23.92 -8.36
N LYS A 161 -23.50 -24.25 -7.83
CA LYS A 161 -23.20 -24.23 -6.41
C LYS A 161 -22.42 -22.97 -6.09
N GLU A 162 -22.71 -22.39 -4.94
CA GLU A 162 -21.89 -21.30 -4.42
C GLU A 162 -20.52 -21.85 -3.98
N ILE A 163 -19.52 -20.97 -3.93
CA ILE A 163 -18.13 -21.38 -3.64
C ILE A 163 -18.02 -22.04 -2.26
N GLU A 164 -18.85 -21.63 -1.30
CA GLU A 164 -18.91 -22.18 0.04
C GLU A 164 -19.37 -23.65 0.03
N GLU A 165 -20.42 -23.97 -0.72
CA GLU A 165 -20.95 -25.33 -0.84
C GLU A 165 -19.91 -26.27 -1.47
N LEU A 166 -19.18 -25.78 -2.49
CA LEU A 166 -18.08 -26.54 -3.10
C LEU A 166 -16.94 -26.80 -2.10
N LEU A 167 -16.57 -25.80 -1.30
CA LEU A 167 -15.50 -25.96 -0.30
C LEU A 167 -15.88 -26.94 0.81
N GLU A 168 -17.14 -26.92 1.26
CA GLU A 168 -17.65 -27.87 2.27
C GLU A 168 -17.70 -29.31 1.75
N GLU A 169 -18.14 -29.51 0.51
CA GLU A 169 -18.15 -30.84 -0.12
C GLU A 169 -16.73 -31.39 -0.30
N GLU A 170 -15.76 -30.55 -0.69
CA GLU A 170 -14.37 -30.95 -0.82
C GLU A 170 -13.79 -31.34 0.55
N GLU A 171 -14.09 -30.59 1.61
CA GLU A 171 -13.72 -30.95 2.99
C GLU A 171 -14.26 -32.33 3.38
N GLU A 172 -15.53 -32.60 3.06
CA GLU A 172 -16.18 -33.88 3.36
C GLU A 172 -15.54 -35.05 2.59
N ILE A 173 -15.24 -34.85 1.30
CA ILE A 173 -14.57 -35.84 0.45
C ILE A 173 -13.17 -36.14 0.99
N ILE A 174 -12.39 -35.10 1.26
CA ILE A 174 -11.04 -35.20 1.82
C ILE A 174 -11.04 -35.94 3.16
N ARG A 175 -12.02 -35.67 4.03
CA ARG A 175 -12.15 -36.31 5.34
C ARG A 175 -12.46 -37.81 5.22
N LYS A 176 -13.27 -38.20 4.23
CA LYS A 176 -13.68 -39.59 3.99
C LYS A 176 -12.63 -40.39 3.19
N GLU A 177 -11.90 -39.76 2.28
CA GLU A 177 -10.86 -40.39 1.45
C GLU A 177 -9.49 -40.51 2.13
N LYS A 178 -9.43 -40.69 3.46
CA LYS A 178 -8.19 -41.09 4.16
C LYS A 178 -7.74 -42.49 3.70
N LYS A 179 -7.23 -42.61 2.49
CA LYS A 179 -6.44 -43.75 2.05
C LYS A 179 -4.97 -43.41 2.29
N GLU A 180 -4.34 -44.23 3.12
CA GLU A 180 -2.89 -44.31 3.27
C GLU A 180 -2.29 -44.81 1.94
N TYR A 181 -2.00 -43.89 1.02
CA TYR A 181 -1.04 -44.17 -0.04
C TYR A 181 0.26 -43.45 0.29
N PRO A 182 1.43 -44.06 0.04
CA PRO A 182 2.72 -43.43 0.24
C PRO A 182 2.91 -42.34 -0.83
N ILE A 183 2.35 -41.15 -0.56
CA ILE A 183 2.55 -39.95 -1.37
C ILE A 183 3.94 -39.40 -1.06
N ASN A 184 4.67 -38.95 -2.09
CA ASN A 184 5.96 -38.29 -1.92
C ASN A 184 5.87 -37.14 -0.89
N ASN A 185 6.80 -37.08 0.06
CA ASN A 185 6.81 -36.13 1.19
C ASN A 185 6.60 -34.66 0.76
N ASN A 186 7.12 -34.25 -0.40
CA ASN A 186 6.94 -32.89 -0.91
C ASN A 186 5.49 -32.60 -1.34
N VAL A 187 4.85 -33.59 -1.97
CA VAL A 187 3.44 -33.51 -2.38
C VAL A 187 2.54 -33.58 -1.15
N ALA A 188 2.88 -34.42 -0.17
CA ALA A 188 2.18 -34.50 1.11
C ALA A 188 2.24 -33.15 1.87
N TYR A 189 3.40 -32.49 1.87
CA TYR A 189 3.58 -31.17 2.47
C TYR A 189 2.77 -30.08 1.75
N ALA A 190 2.79 -30.06 0.41
CA ALA A 190 2.00 -29.12 -0.38
C ALA A 190 0.49 -29.31 -0.15
N LEU A 191 0.01 -30.55 -0.16
CA LEU A 191 -1.39 -30.89 0.13
C LEU A 191 -1.78 -30.51 1.56
N LYS A 192 -0.89 -30.71 2.54
CA LYS A 192 -1.11 -30.30 3.93
C LYS A 192 -1.27 -28.77 4.04
N ARG A 193 -0.37 -28.00 3.42
CA ARG A 193 -0.44 -26.52 3.41
C ARG A 193 -1.69 -26.00 2.72
N THR A 194 -2.11 -26.61 1.61
CA THR A 194 -3.35 -26.25 0.92
C THR A 194 -4.57 -26.59 1.78
N ARG A 195 -4.58 -27.76 2.44
CA ARG A 195 -5.64 -28.14 3.38
C ARG A 195 -5.74 -27.17 4.56
N GLU A 196 -4.61 -26.74 5.13
CA GLU A 196 -4.58 -25.73 6.19
C GLU A 196 -5.14 -24.38 5.71
N LYS A 197 -4.80 -23.93 4.50
CA LYS A 197 -5.37 -22.71 3.91
C LYS A 197 -6.89 -22.81 3.74
N VAL A 198 -7.37 -23.92 3.18
CA VAL A 198 -8.81 -24.14 2.98
C VAL A 198 -9.55 -24.18 4.32
N ASN A 199 -9.01 -24.92 5.30
CA ASN A 199 -9.58 -24.99 6.64
C ASN A 199 -9.64 -23.62 7.34
N ASN A 200 -8.60 -22.79 7.18
CA ASN A 200 -8.60 -21.43 7.73
C ASN A 200 -9.66 -20.54 7.07
N VAL A 201 -9.84 -20.65 5.75
CA VAL A 201 -10.89 -19.90 5.04
C VAL A 201 -12.27 -20.35 5.52
N ILE A 202 -12.48 -21.67 5.65
CA ILE A 202 -13.73 -22.25 6.16
C ILE A 202 -13.99 -21.85 7.61
N SER A 203 -12.97 -21.81 8.48
CA SER A 203 -13.14 -21.38 9.88
C SER A 203 -13.53 -19.90 9.96
N LEU A 204 -12.94 -19.04 9.14
CA LEU A 204 -13.28 -17.61 9.08
C LEU A 204 -14.71 -17.39 8.56
N ILE A 205 -15.16 -18.20 7.60
CA ILE A 205 -16.55 -18.16 7.11
C ILE A 205 -17.50 -18.66 8.22
N LYS A 206 -17.19 -19.77 8.89
CA LYS A 206 -17.99 -20.30 10.01
C LYS A 206 -18.06 -19.32 11.19
N GLU A 207 -16.97 -18.61 11.50
CA GLU A 207 -16.96 -17.54 12.51
C GLU A 207 -17.91 -16.39 12.15
N LYS A 208 -18.03 -16.03 10.87
CA LYS A 208 -18.96 -15.00 10.37
C LYS A 208 -20.44 -15.40 10.48
N TYR A 209 -20.76 -16.70 10.39
CA TYR A 209 -22.15 -17.20 10.42
C TYR A 209 -22.63 -17.67 11.81
N ASN A 210 -21.72 -17.97 12.75
CA ASN A 210 -22.07 -18.32 14.12
C ASN A 210 -22.29 -17.11 15.05
N HIS A 211 -22.12 -15.87 14.55
CA HIS A 211 -22.52 -14.67 15.26
C HIS A 211 -23.98 -14.37 14.91
N SER A 212 -24.85 -14.41 15.92
CA SER A 212 -26.25 -13.97 15.82
C SER A 212 -26.35 -12.57 15.21
N GLU A 213 -27.47 -12.24 14.55
CA GLU A 213 -27.73 -10.89 14.01
C GLU A 213 -27.56 -9.77 15.06
N GLU A 214 -27.55 -10.09 16.36
CA GLU A 214 -27.27 -9.16 17.47
C GLU A 214 -25.77 -8.83 17.68
N ASP A 215 -24.83 -9.62 17.17
CA ASP A 215 -23.38 -9.42 17.37
C ASP A 215 -22.70 -8.61 16.25
N GLN A 216 -23.40 -8.30 15.15
CA GLN A 216 -22.84 -7.48 14.04
C GLN A 216 -22.56 -6.02 14.44
N ASP A 217 -23.16 -5.55 15.53
CA ASP A 217 -22.99 -4.19 16.07
C ASP A 217 -21.93 -4.10 17.18
N LEU A 218 -21.25 -5.21 17.51
CA LEU A 218 -20.18 -5.17 18.51
C LEU A 218 -18.85 -4.70 17.92
N PRO A 219 -18.05 -3.92 18.68
CA PRO A 219 -16.73 -3.53 18.26
C PRO A 219 -15.85 -4.71 17.83
N ALA A 220 -15.41 -4.70 16.58
CA ALA A 220 -14.64 -5.77 15.95
C ALA A 220 -13.47 -5.21 15.13
N PHE A 221 -12.54 -6.09 14.75
CA PHE A 221 -11.44 -5.68 13.88
C PHE A 221 -11.96 -5.61 12.42
N PRO A 222 -11.64 -4.56 11.65
CA PRO A 222 -12.30 -4.28 10.37
C PRO A 222 -11.95 -5.26 9.24
N TYR A 223 -10.85 -6.01 9.37
CA TYR A 223 -10.37 -6.93 8.35
C TYR A 223 -10.50 -8.38 8.80
N VAL A 224 -11.01 -9.23 7.91
CA VAL A 224 -11.20 -10.68 8.14
C VAL A 224 -9.89 -11.38 8.50
N THR A 225 -8.76 -10.89 7.99
CA THR A 225 -7.43 -11.43 8.31
C THR A 225 -6.96 -11.14 9.74
N GLY A 226 -7.68 -10.28 10.48
CA GLY A 226 -7.25 -9.78 11.79
C GLY A 226 -6.07 -8.79 11.73
N PRO A 227 -5.61 -8.30 12.89
CA PRO A 227 -4.47 -7.40 12.99
C PRO A 227 -3.17 -8.07 12.53
N HIS A 228 -2.29 -7.31 11.89
CA HIS A 228 -0.96 -7.80 11.54
C HIS A 228 -0.11 -8.08 12.78
N GLU A 229 0.87 -8.97 12.66
CA GLU A 229 1.75 -9.34 13.78
C GLU A 229 2.42 -8.14 14.45
N TYR A 230 2.89 -7.17 13.66
CA TYR A 230 3.53 -5.95 14.18
C TYR A 230 2.55 -5.07 14.97
N GLN A 231 1.24 -5.10 14.63
CA GLN A 231 0.20 -4.36 15.35
C GLN A 231 -0.09 -5.01 16.71
N ASN A 232 -0.02 -6.34 16.79
CA ASN A 232 -0.11 -7.07 18.07
C ASN A 232 1.13 -6.83 18.94
N LYS A 233 2.33 -6.87 18.35
CA LYS A 233 3.59 -6.51 19.04
C LYS A 233 3.55 -5.08 19.60
N ALA A 234 2.98 -4.13 18.85
CA ALA A 234 2.82 -2.75 19.33
C ALA A 234 1.93 -2.67 20.58
N PHE A 235 0.81 -3.42 20.59
CA PHE A 235 -0.07 -3.51 21.76
C PHE A 235 0.64 -4.14 22.97
N GLU A 236 1.35 -5.25 22.78
CA GLU A 236 2.09 -5.93 23.85
C GLU A 236 3.15 -5.03 24.49
N LYS A 237 3.96 -4.35 23.67
CA LYS A 237 4.98 -3.40 24.16
C LYS A 237 4.34 -2.21 24.89
N TRP A 238 3.21 -1.71 24.41
CA TRP A 238 2.47 -0.63 25.05
C TRP A 238 1.90 -1.04 26.42
N VAL A 239 1.34 -2.24 26.53
CA VAL A 239 0.88 -2.80 27.81
C VAL A 239 2.05 -2.98 28.78
N ALA A 240 3.19 -3.49 28.30
CA ALA A 240 4.41 -3.64 29.10
C ALA A 240 4.93 -2.28 29.62
N ASN A 241 4.80 -1.21 28.83
CA ASN A 241 5.15 0.16 29.25
C ASN A 241 4.03 0.87 30.02
N LYS A 242 3.25 0.12 30.82
CA LYS A 242 2.17 0.64 31.68
C LYS A 242 1.12 1.47 30.92
N GLN A 243 0.82 1.07 29.68
CA GLN A 243 -0.15 1.73 28.80
C GLN A 243 0.20 3.19 28.44
N LYS A 244 1.49 3.50 28.41
CA LYS A 244 2.02 4.75 27.86
C LYS A 244 3.00 4.40 26.74
N GLY A 245 2.90 5.09 25.62
CA GLY A 245 3.92 4.90 24.61
C GLY A 245 3.79 5.80 23.40
N LEU A 246 4.86 5.79 22.62
CA LEU A 246 4.96 6.47 21.34
C LEU A 246 5.33 5.44 20.27
N PHE A 247 4.50 5.37 19.23
CA PHE A 247 4.66 4.46 18.12
C PHE A 247 5.25 5.22 16.92
N ALA A 248 6.52 4.95 16.66
CA ALA A 248 7.26 5.45 15.51
C ALA A 248 7.01 4.50 14.32
N MET A 249 6.04 4.82 13.46
CA MET A 249 5.62 3.90 12.39
C MET A 249 5.66 4.59 11.03
N ALA A 250 6.23 3.90 10.04
CA ALA A 250 6.27 4.35 8.66
C ALA A 250 4.89 4.74 8.13
N THR A 251 4.82 5.84 7.38
CA THR A 251 3.58 6.27 6.74
C THR A 251 3.07 5.19 5.77
N GLY A 252 1.76 4.96 5.74
CA GLY A 252 1.15 3.91 4.91
C GLY A 252 1.03 2.52 5.59
N THR A 253 1.60 2.33 6.78
CA THR A 253 1.62 1.02 7.48
C THR A 253 0.47 0.79 8.48
N GLY A 254 -0.55 1.65 8.48
CA GLY A 254 -1.72 1.48 9.37
C GLY A 254 -1.53 1.97 10.81
N LYS A 255 -0.89 3.14 11.02
CA LYS A 255 -0.80 3.84 12.32
C LYS A 255 -2.14 3.94 13.04
N THR A 256 -3.16 4.43 12.34
CA THR A 256 -4.52 4.61 12.85
C THR A 256 -5.11 3.29 13.31
N ILE A 257 -5.11 2.27 12.44
CA ILE A 257 -5.61 0.91 12.72
C ILE A 257 -4.90 0.31 13.94
N THR A 258 -3.59 0.52 14.08
CA THR A 258 -2.80 -0.01 15.22
C THR A 258 -3.27 0.60 16.56
N SER A 259 -3.53 1.90 16.59
CA SER A 259 -4.03 2.58 17.79
C SER A 259 -5.48 2.19 18.13
N LEU A 260 -6.33 2.02 17.11
CA LEU A 260 -7.71 1.56 17.29
C LEU A 260 -7.76 0.10 17.71
N ASN A 261 -6.81 -0.74 17.27
CA ASN A 261 -6.64 -2.10 17.78
C ASN A 261 -6.32 -2.10 19.29
N CYS A 262 -5.52 -1.14 19.77
CA CYS A 262 -5.28 -0.99 21.21
C CYS A 262 -6.58 -0.65 21.96
N LEU A 263 -7.42 0.23 21.40
CA LEU A 263 -8.74 0.57 21.96
C LEU A 263 -9.70 -0.63 21.95
N LEU A 264 -9.71 -1.40 20.85
CA LEU A 264 -10.49 -2.63 20.72
C LEU A 264 -10.10 -3.66 21.79
N ASN A 265 -8.80 -3.83 22.04
CA ASN A 265 -8.31 -4.73 23.09
C ASN A 265 -8.67 -4.24 24.50
N ILE A 266 -8.75 -2.91 24.73
CA ILE A 266 -9.29 -2.37 25.99
C ILE A 266 -10.75 -2.76 26.16
N TYR A 267 -11.56 -2.61 25.11
CA TYR A 267 -12.97 -2.97 25.10
C TYR A 267 -13.19 -4.46 25.39
N LYS A 268 -12.47 -5.34 24.68
CA LYS A 268 -12.49 -6.80 24.88
C LYS A 268 -11.95 -7.25 26.24
N GLY A 269 -11.12 -6.41 26.87
CA GLY A 269 -10.57 -6.67 28.19
C GLY A 269 -11.56 -6.40 29.33
N LYS A 270 -11.04 -6.31 30.55
CA LYS A 270 -11.82 -6.11 31.78
C LYS A 270 -12.64 -4.81 31.82
N ALA A 271 -12.42 -3.88 30.88
CA ALA A 271 -13.11 -2.60 30.88
C ALA A 271 -14.53 -2.69 30.30
N GLY A 272 -14.77 -3.59 29.33
CA GLY A 272 -16.09 -3.77 28.68
C GLY A 272 -16.66 -2.51 28.00
N CYS A 273 -15.84 -1.47 27.82
CA CYS A 273 -16.21 -0.20 27.22
C CYS A 273 -15.01 0.43 26.48
N TYR A 274 -15.30 1.24 25.46
CA TYR A 274 -14.31 2.02 24.73
C TYR A 274 -14.50 3.51 25.02
N LYS A 275 -13.46 4.15 25.57
CA LYS A 275 -13.44 5.60 25.86
C LYS A 275 -12.15 6.17 25.33
N ALA A 276 -12.20 7.06 24.33
CA ALA A 276 -11.00 7.63 23.74
C ALA A 276 -11.12 9.13 23.42
N ILE A 277 -9.99 9.83 23.50
CA ILE A 277 -9.80 11.17 22.96
C ILE A 277 -8.67 11.10 21.95
N ILE A 278 -8.95 11.55 20.73
CA ILE A 278 -8.04 11.48 19.59
C ILE A 278 -7.75 12.91 19.15
N LEU A 279 -6.48 13.32 19.21
CA LEU A 279 -6.01 14.60 18.71
C LEU A 279 -5.38 14.44 17.33
N VAL A 280 -5.79 15.28 16.39
CA VAL A 280 -5.29 15.29 15.01
C VAL A 280 -4.89 16.72 14.60
N PRO A 281 -3.97 16.90 13.64
CA PRO A 281 -3.56 18.23 13.22
C PRO A 281 -4.64 18.98 12.43
N THR A 282 -5.29 18.31 11.49
CA THR A 282 -6.21 18.98 10.54
C THR A 282 -7.65 18.51 10.68
N THR A 283 -8.60 19.32 10.21
CA THR A 283 -10.03 18.97 10.19
C THR A 283 -10.33 17.81 9.24
N VAL A 284 -9.57 17.66 8.14
CA VAL A 284 -9.71 16.52 7.22
C VAL A 284 -9.41 15.20 7.92
N LEU A 285 -8.39 15.17 8.79
CA LEU A 285 -8.07 13.99 9.59
C LEU A 285 -9.17 13.65 10.60
N VAL A 286 -9.94 14.64 11.08
CA VAL A 286 -11.08 14.36 11.98
C VAL A 286 -12.10 13.47 11.28
N ASP A 287 -12.40 13.75 10.02
CA ASP A 287 -13.33 12.96 9.23
C ASP A 287 -12.75 11.59 8.87
N GLN A 288 -11.47 11.52 8.49
CA GLN A 288 -10.78 10.27 8.20
C GLN A 288 -10.75 9.32 9.42
N TRP A 289 -10.38 9.84 10.59
CA TRP A 289 -10.39 9.06 11.83
C TRP A 289 -11.79 8.60 12.20
N ALA A 290 -12.82 9.41 11.95
CA ALA A 290 -14.20 8.99 12.20
C ALA A 290 -14.63 7.83 11.28
N VAL A 291 -14.21 7.82 10.01
CA VAL A 291 -14.44 6.69 9.09
C VAL A 291 -13.71 5.45 9.60
N GLU A 292 -12.44 5.55 10.00
CA GLU A 292 -11.69 4.41 10.53
C GLU A 292 -12.31 3.86 11.82
N CYS A 293 -12.76 4.72 12.75
CA CYS A 293 -13.48 4.29 13.95
C CYS A 293 -14.77 3.50 13.61
N LYS A 294 -15.54 3.95 12.61
CA LYS A 294 -16.74 3.24 12.16
C LYS A 294 -16.45 1.87 11.59
N LYS A 295 -15.32 1.68 10.90
CA LYS A 295 -14.90 0.35 10.40
C LYS A 295 -14.70 -0.66 11.55
N PHE A 296 -14.36 -0.19 12.74
CA PHE A 296 -14.25 -1.00 13.95
C PHE A 296 -15.58 -1.18 14.70
N HIS A 297 -16.72 -0.72 14.15
CA HIS A 297 -18.02 -0.65 14.83
C HIS A 297 -17.97 0.21 16.11
N PHE A 298 -17.19 1.30 16.10
CA PHE A 298 -17.26 2.34 17.13
C PHE A 298 -18.24 3.44 16.70
N ASP A 299 -19.51 3.33 17.08
CA ASP A 299 -20.57 4.24 16.59
C ASP A 299 -20.66 5.58 17.32
N SER A 300 -20.26 5.61 18.59
CA SER A 300 -20.40 6.80 19.44
C SER A 300 -19.24 7.78 19.23
N ILE A 301 -19.23 8.48 18.09
CA ILE A 301 -18.16 9.42 17.72
C ILE A 301 -18.62 10.89 17.84
N ILE A 302 -17.90 11.69 18.61
CA ILE A 302 -18.07 13.14 18.72
C ILE A 302 -16.89 13.84 18.05
N LYS A 303 -17.18 14.71 17.08
CA LYS A 303 -16.17 15.52 16.40
C LYS A 303 -16.14 16.94 16.96
N VAL A 304 -15.01 17.36 17.52
CA VAL A 304 -14.78 18.66 18.17
C VAL A 304 -13.81 19.49 17.33
N TYR A 305 -14.34 20.30 16.42
CA TYR A 305 -13.57 21.17 15.54
C TYR A 305 -14.40 22.39 15.11
N SER A 306 -13.74 23.42 14.55
CA SER A 306 -14.31 24.75 14.31
C SER A 306 -15.64 24.77 13.53
N LYS A 307 -15.88 23.80 12.64
CA LYS A 307 -17.11 23.74 11.81
C LYS A 307 -18.30 23.06 12.48
N ASN A 308 -18.11 22.33 13.57
CA ASN A 308 -19.20 21.68 14.29
C ASN A 308 -19.67 22.60 15.44
N VAL A 309 -20.93 23.03 15.45
CA VAL A 309 -21.47 23.93 16.49
C VAL A 309 -22.20 23.15 17.60
N SER A 310 -22.61 21.90 17.33
CA SER A 310 -23.44 21.11 18.25
C SER A 310 -22.66 20.25 19.24
N TRP A 311 -21.34 20.08 19.07
CA TRP A 311 -20.53 19.17 19.90
C TRP A 311 -20.62 19.46 21.40
N LYS A 312 -20.79 20.73 21.80
CA LYS A 312 -20.84 21.12 23.21
C LYS A 312 -22.01 20.46 23.93
N LYS A 313 -23.20 20.44 23.31
CA LYS A 313 -24.39 19.78 23.87
C LYS A 313 -24.18 18.27 24.01
N SER A 314 -23.60 17.64 22.98
CA SER A 314 -23.30 16.20 22.99
C SER A 314 -22.28 15.84 24.08
N LEU A 315 -21.26 16.68 24.28
CA LEU A 315 -20.21 16.46 25.27
C LEU A 315 -20.72 16.70 26.70
N ASP A 316 -21.52 17.75 26.91
CA ASP A 316 -22.16 18.03 28.20
C ASP A 316 -23.07 16.85 28.61
N ASN A 317 -23.80 16.26 27.65
CA ASN A 317 -24.61 15.05 27.88
C ASN A 317 -23.74 13.84 28.30
N ILE A 318 -22.61 13.60 27.64
CA ILE A 318 -21.70 12.50 28.01
C ILE A 318 -21.14 12.72 29.41
N ILE A 319 -20.72 13.94 29.75
CA ILE A 319 -20.17 14.26 31.07
C ILE A 319 -21.23 14.07 32.15
N LEU A 320 -22.47 14.46 31.87
CA LEU A 320 -23.60 14.24 32.77
C LEU A 320 -23.85 12.73 32.96
N GLN A 321 -23.88 11.95 31.87
CA GLN A 321 -24.06 10.51 31.93
C GLN A 321 -22.91 9.81 32.69
N GLU A 322 -21.66 10.23 32.51
CA GLU A 322 -20.51 9.70 33.26
C GLU A 322 -20.59 10.00 34.76
N LYS A 323 -21.24 11.10 35.16
CA LYS A 323 -21.45 11.46 36.57
C LYS A 323 -22.63 10.72 37.21
N ILE A 324 -23.66 10.40 36.42
CA ILE A 324 -24.89 9.74 36.91
C ILE A 324 -24.76 8.22 36.92
N ASN A 325 -24.05 7.65 35.94
CA ASN A 325 -24.12 6.22 35.66
C ASN A 325 -23.00 5.45 36.39
N ASP A 326 -23.32 4.84 37.53
CA ASP A 326 -22.37 4.05 38.35
C ASP A 326 -21.84 2.80 37.62
N ASP A 327 -22.60 2.26 36.65
CA ASP A 327 -22.21 1.13 35.82
C ASP A 327 -21.06 1.44 34.86
N ASN A 328 -20.85 2.73 34.54
CA ASN A 328 -19.58 3.22 34.02
C ASN A 328 -19.14 2.59 32.66
N LYS A 329 -20.11 2.00 31.93
CA LYS A 329 -20.00 1.27 30.64
C LYS A 329 -20.25 2.14 29.39
N LEU A 330 -20.33 3.47 29.55
CA LEU A 330 -20.52 4.38 28.42
C LEU A 330 -19.39 4.23 27.40
N ASN A 331 -19.76 4.27 26.13
CA ASN A 331 -18.87 4.14 25.00
C ASN A 331 -18.80 5.47 24.25
N TYR A 332 -17.62 6.00 24.00
CA TYR A 332 -17.45 7.19 23.18
C TYR A 332 -16.02 7.36 22.66
N ILE A 333 -15.94 8.03 21.52
CA ILE A 333 -14.68 8.53 20.93
C ILE A 333 -14.86 10.01 20.64
N ILE A 334 -13.97 10.83 21.20
CA ILE A 334 -13.92 12.27 20.94
C ILE A 334 -12.74 12.54 20.02
N ILE A 335 -12.97 13.10 18.85
CA ILE A 335 -11.93 13.45 17.88
C ILE A 335 -11.85 14.97 17.80
N SER A 336 -10.69 15.54 18.12
CA SER A 336 -10.47 16.99 18.16
C SER A 336 -9.24 17.40 17.37
N THR A 337 -9.26 18.59 16.78
CA THR A 337 -8.01 19.18 16.29
C THR A 337 -7.14 19.67 17.45
N TYR A 338 -5.82 19.71 17.27
CA TYR A 338 -4.89 20.30 18.24
C TYR A 338 -5.28 21.74 18.61
N ALA A 339 -5.55 22.59 17.61
CA ALA A 339 -5.98 23.97 17.82
C ALA A 339 -7.28 24.09 18.66
N SER A 340 -8.25 23.22 18.41
CA SER A 340 -9.51 23.22 19.19
C SER A 340 -9.28 22.77 20.63
N PHE A 341 -8.48 21.72 20.82
CA PHE A 341 -8.10 21.20 22.14
C PHE A 341 -7.32 22.24 22.96
N ALA A 342 -6.54 23.08 22.29
CA ALA A 342 -5.78 24.19 22.88
C ALA A 342 -6.64 25.41 23.29
N ARG A 343 -7.97 25.39 23.14
CA ARG A 343 -8.85 26.45 23.67
C ARG A 343 -9.22 26.18 25.13
N ASP A 344 -9.28 27.21 25.98
CA ASP A 344 -9.44 27.03 27.44
C ASP A 344 -10.75 26.33 27.80
N ASN A 345 -11.84 26.72 27.16
CA ASN A 345 -13.17 26.14 27.36
C ASN A 345 -13.20 24.65 26.98
N VAL A 346 -12.61 24.27 25.84
CA VAL A 346 -12.57 22.87 25.37
C VAL A 346 -11.70 22.02 26.29
N PHE A 347 -10.50 22.51 26.62
CA PHE A 347 -9.55 21.79 27.47
C PHE A 347 -10.11 21.52 28.86
N THR A 348 -10.75 22.51 29.46
CA THR A 348 -11.37 22.38 30.79
C THR A 348 -12.46 21.31 30.79
N ILE A 349 -13.26 21.22 29.71
CA ILE A 349 -14.33 20.22 29.61
C ILE A 349 -13.72 18.82 29.42
N LEU A 350 -12.79 18.65 28.47
CA LEU A 350 -12.24 17.34 28.16
C LEU A 350 -11.47 16.76 29.34
N THR A 351 -10.68 17.56 30.06
CA THR A 351 -9.90 17.11 31.23
C THR A 351 -10.73 16.65 32.43
N GLN A 352 -12.05 16.86 32.43
CA GLN A 352 -12.97 16.33 33.45
C GLN A 352 -13.33 14.85 33.26
N LEU A 353 -13.00 14.25 32.11
CA LEU A 353 -13.33 12.86 31.80
C LEU A 353 -12.54 11.85 32.65
N PRO A 354 -13.01 10.58 32.79
CA PRO A 354 -12.43 9.59 33.69
C PRO A 354 -10.94 9.27 33.42
N ARG A 355 -10.07 9.74 34.32
CA ARG A 355 -8.60 9.70 34.20
C ARG A 355 -8.00 8.31 33.90
N LYS A 356 -8.55 7.25 34.48
CA LYS A 356 -7.99 5.87 34.36
C LYS A 356 -8.59 5.05 33.21
N LYS A 357 -9.71 5.49 32.62
CA LYS A 357 -10.46 4.71 31.62
C LYS A 357 -10.26 5.23 30.20
N VAL A 358 -10.16 6.55 30.04
CA VAL A 358 -9.98 7.20 28.75
C VAL A 358 -8.58 6.92 28.19
N LEU A 359 -8.52 6.48 26.93
CA LEU A 359 -7.31 6.41 26.13
C LEU A 359 -7.08 7.74 25.41
N PHE A 360 -5.93 8.37 25.65
CA PHE A 360 -5.51 9.57 24.91
C PHE A 360 -4.63 9.16 23.72
N ILE A 361 -5.06 9.48 22.52
CA ILE A 361 -4.34 9.22 21.27
C ILE A 361 -3.97 10.56 20.65
N ALA A 362 -2.70 10.72 20.32
CA ALA A 362 -2.18 11.89 19.63
C ALA A 362 -1.62 11.47 18.28
N ASP A 363 -2.33 11.78 17.21
CA ASP A 363 -1.84 11.57 15.85
C ASP A 363 -0.87 12.68 15.46
N GLU A 364 0.18 12.35 14.72
CA GLU A 364 1.22 13.32 14.35
C GLU A 364 1.72 14.10 15.59
N CYS A 365 2.07 13.33 16.63
CA CYS A 365 2.28 13.81 18.00
C CYS A 365 3.45 14.76 18.22
N HIS A 366 4.33 14.98 17.24
CA HIS A 366 5.36 16.03 17.32
C HIS A 366 4.71 17.43 17.47
N ASN A 367 3.47 17.63 16.99
CA ASN A 367 2.70 18.87 17.18
C ASN A 367 2.44 19.20 18.66
N ILE A 368 2.49 18.21 19.56
CA ILE A 368 2.27 18.40 20.99
C ILE A 368 3.43 19.15 21.66
N GLY A 369 4.63 19.04 21.11
CA GLY A 369 5.83 19.67 21.68
C GLY A 369 5.88 21.19 21.49
N ALA A 370 4.90 21.79 20.80
CA ALA A 370 4.87 23.19 20.40
C ALA A 370 3.69 23.98 21.01
N GLY A 371 3.82 25.30 20.97
CA GLY A 371 2.72 26.24 21.22
C GLY A 371 2.01 26.08 22.58
N LYS A 372 0.70 26.37 22.59
CA LYS A 372 -0.16 26.31 23.79
C LYS A 372 -0.33 24.88 24.32
N ILE A 373 -0.17 23.85 23.48
CA ILE A 373 -0.35 22.46 23.90
C ILE A 373 0.79 22.01 24.79
N LYS A 374 2.04 22.39 24.48
CA LYS A 374 3.20 22.11 25.32
C LYS A 374 2.99 22.59 26.76
N VAL A 375 2.47 23.80 26.93
CA VAL A 375 2.16 24.40 28.24
C VAL A 375 1.08 23.61 28.98
N ARG A 376 0.16 22.98 28.24
CA ARG A 376 -0.98 22.24 28.79
C ARG A 376 -0.69 20.76 29.06
N LEU A 377 0.39 20.20 28.52
CA LEU A 377 0.78 18.80 28.70
C LEU A 377 0.75 18.31 30.15
N PRO A 378 1.31 19.05 31.14
CA PRO A 378 1.32 18.59 32.53
C PRO A 378 -0.09 18.43 33.13
N TYR A 379 -1.08 19.13 32.58
CA TYR A 379 -2.45 19.16 33.08
C TYR A 379 -3.36 18.10 32.42
N ILE A 380 -2.85 17.33 31.45
CA ILE A 380 -3.62 16.24 30.82
C ILE A 380 -3.64 15.02 31.76
N PRO A 381 -4.81 14.62 32.30
CA PRO A 381 -4.85 13.73 33.47
C PRO A 381 -4.96 12.23 33.12
N TYR A 382 -4.97 11.85 31.84
CA TYR A 382 -5.22 10.48 31.42
C TYR A 382 -4.01 9.57 31.66
N GLY A 383 -4.26 8.38 32.21
CA GLY A 383 -3.22 7.38 32.48
C GLY A 383 -2.75 6.64 31.23
N ARG A 384 -3.68 6.37 30.29
CA ARG A 384 -3.43 5.63 29.04
C ARG A 384 -3.14 6.60 27.90
N ARG A 385 -1.98 6.48 27.26
CA ARG A 385 -1.50 7.44 26.26
C ARG A 385 -0.81 6.74 25.10
N ILE A 386 -1.14 7.13 23.88
CA ILE A 386 -0.47 6.69 22.65
C ILE A 386 -0.15 7.93 21.81
N GLY A 387 1.12 8.11 21.48
CA GLY A 387 1.57 9.07 20.46
C GLY A 387 1.86 8.32 19.16
N LEU A 388 1.40 8.84 18.02
CA LEU A 388 1.66 8.29 16.69
C LEU A 388 2.48 9.29 15.90
N SER A 389 3.57 8.85 15.26
CA SER A 389 4.31 9.67 14.30
C SER A 389 5.14 8.78 13.39
N ALA A 390 5.37 9.21 12.14
CA ALA A 390 6.41 8.59 11.31
C ALA A 390 7.81 9.10 11.62
N THR A 391 7.89 10.33 12.14
CA THR A 391 9.15 11.02 12.48
C THR A 391 8.89 11.82 13.76
N PRO A 392 8.96 11.19 14.95
CA PRO A 392 8.59 11.83 16.21
C PRO A 392 9.56 12.90 16.70
N GLN A 393 10.84 12.81 16.35
CA GLN A 393 11.84 13.82 16.73
C GLN A 393 11.72 15.09 15.89
N ARG A 394 11.67 16.23 16.59
CA ARG A 394 11.72 17.58 16.01
C ARG A 394 13.16 18.03 15.88
N GLN A 395 13.51 18.66 14.76
CA GLN A 395 14.85 19.21 14.57
C GLN A 395 15.01 20.50 15.36
N PHE A 396 16.14 20.63 16.07
CA PHE A 396 16.53 21.84 16.81
C PHE A 396 15.54 22.26 17.92
N ASP A 397 14.73 21.33 18.46
CA ASP A 397 13.82 21.56 19.60
C ASP A 397 13.91 20.47 20.67
N ASP A 398 15.05 20.42 21.37
CA ASP A 398 15.30 19.45 22.44
C ASP A 398 14.29 19.58 23.58
N ALA A 399 13.88 20.81 23.92
CA ALA A 399 12.89 21.07 24.95
C ALA A 399 11.50 20.52 24.58
N GLY A 400 11.12 20.58 23.30
CA GLY A 400 9.89 19.97 22.79
C GLY A 400 9.97 18.44 22.78
N ASN A 401 11.09 17.88 22.32
CA ASN A 401 11.33 16.44 22.30
C ASN A 401 11.28 15.83 23.72
N ASN A 402 11.93 16.46 24.70
CA ASN A 402 11.91 16.00 26.09
C ASN A 402 10.49 16.00 26.68
N ALA A 403 9.70 17.05 26.43
CA ALA A 403 8.32 17.13 26.89
C ALA A 403 7.44 16.02 26.30
N ILE A 404 7.63 15.67 25.01
CA ILE A 404 6.93 14.55 24.36
C ILE A 404 7.36 13.23 24.99
N ASN A 405 8.67 13.01 25.16
CA ASN A 405 9.24 11.79 25.72
C ASN A 405 8.71 11.53 27.13
N ASP A 406 8.74 12.53 28.00
CA ASP A 406 8.22 12.44 29.37
C ASP A 406 6.71 12.16 29.38
N PHE A 407 5.96 12.80 28.50
CA PHE A 407 4.50 12.68 28.45
C PHE A 407 4.05 11.27 28.04
N PHE A 408 4.72 10.67 27.04
CA PHE A 408 4.42 9.32 26.54
C PHE A 408 5.23 8.21 27.23
N GLY A 409 6.11 8.55 28.18
CA GLY A 409 6.87 7.58 28.96
C GLY A 409 7.97 6.87 28.17
N ILE A 410 8.63 7.60 27.27
CA ILE A 410 9.86 7.16 26.60
C ILE A 410 11.02 7.34 27.58
N LYS A 411 11.87 6.31 27.72
CA LYS A 411 13.08 6.37 28.56
C LYS A 411 14.35 6.43 27.72
N GLU A 412 14.52 5.43 26.85
CA GLU A 412 15.69 5.30 25.96
C GLU A 412 15.19 5.21 24.50
N ASP A 413 14.38 4.20 24.20
CA ASP A 413 13.82 3.97 22.86
C ASP A 413 12.30 4.22 22.79
N TYR A 414 11.81 4.43 21.56
CA TYR A 414 10.37 4.46 21.29
C TYR A 414 9.71 3.15 21.72
N THR A 415 8.50 3.23 22.25
CA THR A 415 7.77 2.05 22.75
C THR A 415 7.56 1.02 21.66
N PHE A 416 7.34 1.47 20.42
CA PHE A 416 7.29 0.61 19.26
C PHE A 416 7.82 1.37 18.05
N GLU A 417 8.67 0.72 17.28
CA GLU A 417 9.21 1.26 16.04
C GLU A 417 8.96 0.27 14.90
N TYR A 418 8.45 0.80 13.79
CA TYR A 418 8.24 0.06 12.55
C TYR A 418 8.72 0.91 11.38
N THR A 419 9.93 0.62 10.91
CA THR A 419 10.63 1.45 9.94
C THR A 419 10.12 1.21 8.51
N MET A 420 10.37 2.15 7.60
CA MET A 420 10.03 1.96 6.17
C MET A 420 10.79 0.76 5.58
N GLN A 421 12.04 0.55 5.98
CA GLN A 421 12.83 -0.59 5.53
C GLN A 421 12.17 -1.92 5.89
N GLN A 422 11.76 -2.08 7.15
CA GLN A 422 11.03 -3.27 7.61
C GLN A 422 9.71 -3.43 6.84
N ALA A 423 8.96 -2.34 6.68
CA ALA A 423 7.69 -2.38 5.97
C ALA A 423 7.82 -2.79 4.49
N ILE A 424 8.90 -2.39 3.81
CA ILE A 424 9.19 -2.82 2.43
C ILE A 424 9.61 -4.29 2.40
N GLN A 425 10.47 -4.74 3.33
CA GLN A 425 10.94 -6.12 3.41
C GLN A 425 9.81 -7.11 3.71
N GLU A 426 8.87 -6.74 4.57
CA GLU A 426 7.69 -7.53 4.93
C GLU A 426 6.55 -7.43 3.90
N GLY A 427 6.76 -6.70 2.78
CA GLY A 427 5.77 -6.53 1.72
C GLY A 427 4.54 -5.71 2.12
N LYS A 428 4.63 -4.89 3.17
CA LYS A 428 3.57 -3.96 3.62
C LYS A 428 3.63 -2.62 2.89
N LEU A 429 4.80 -2.27 2.38
CA LEU A 429 5.00 -1.21 1.39
C LEU A 429 5.60 -1.85 0.13
N CYS A 430 5.26 -1.30 -1.04
CA CYS A 430 5.85 -1.77 -2.29
C CYS A 430 7.32 -1.34 -2.39
N GLN A 431 8.11 -2.13 -3.12
CA GLN A 431 9.46 -1.72 -3.51
C GLN A 431 9.41 -0.54 -4.48
N TYR A 432 10.53 0.16 -4.65
CA TYR A 432 10.58 1.30 -5.57
C TYR A 432 11.94 1.51 -6.20
N TYR A 433 11.91 2.21 -7.35
CA TYR A 433 13.07 2.72 -8.05
C TYR A 433 13.16 4.23 -7.86
N TYR A 434 14.37 4.73 -7.63
CA TYR A 434 14.66 6.14 -7.38
C TYR A 434 15.63 6.67 -8.42
N TYR A 435 15.25 7.79 -9.05
CA TYR A 435 16.05 8.46 -10.08
C TYR A 435 16.24 9.93 -9.68
N PRO A 436 17.39 10.29 -9.10
CA PRO A 436 17.73 11.70 -8.89
C PRO A 436 18.11 12.32 -10.23
N HIS A 437 17.58 13.50 -10.54
CA HIS A 437 17.93 14.25 -11.75
C HIS A 437 18.55 15.57 -11.35
N VAL A 438 19.79 15.80 -11.78
CA VAL A 438 20.51 17.03 -11.44
C VAL A 438 19.97 18.20 -12.25
N VAL A 439 19.61 19.27 -11.55
CA VAL A 439 19.19 20.53 -12.14
C VAL A 439 20.20 21.62 -11.78
N TYR A 440 20.96 22.06 -12.78
CA TYR A 440 21.96 23.11 -12.57
C TYR A 440 21.33 24.50 -12.52
N LEU A 441 21.70 25.29 -11.51
CA LEU A 441 21.38 26.73 -11.47
C LEU A 441 22.11 27.46 -12.60
N ASN A 442 21.42 28.43 -13.22
CA ASN A 442 22.06 29.31 -14.19
C ASN A 442 22.92 30.40 -13.50
N SER A 443 23.68 31.15 -14.28
CA SER A 443 24.62 32.13 -13.73
C SER A 443 23.93 33.25 -12.92
N GLU A 444 22.74 33.68 -13.34
CA GLU A 444 21.95 34.73 -12.68
C GLU A 444 21.37 34.22 -11.35
N GLU A 445 20.74 33.04 -11.37
CA GLU A 445 20.19 32.36 -10.19
C GLU A 445 21.29 32.10 -9.15
N MET A 446 22.47 31.67 -9.60
CA MET A 446 23.60 31.38 -8.73
C MET A 446 24.19 32.66 -8.11
N GLN A 447 24.26 33.75 -8.87
CA GLN A 447 24.69 35.04 -8.34
C GLN A 447 23.73 35.52 -7.24
N GLU A 448 22.42 35.48 -7.48
CA GLU A 448 21.41 35.87 -6.50
C GLU A 448 21.49 34.99 -5.24
N TYR A 449 21.69 33.67 -5.41
CA TYR A 449 21.86 32.73 -4.31
C TYR A 449 23.09 33.08 -3.44
N ASN A 450 24.21 33.39 -4.07
CA ASN A 450 25.45 33.77 -3.39
C ASN A 450 25.29 35.11 -2.65
N GLU A 451 24.68 36.12 -3.27
CA GLU A 451 24.42 37.42 -2.63
C GLU A 451 23.54 37.28 -1.37
N LEU A 452 22.48 36.47 -1.45
CA LEU A 452 21.63 36.18 -0.30
C LEU A 452 22.37 35.38 0.76
N SER A 453 23.21 34.42 0.38
CA SER A 453 24.00 33.62 1.31
C SER A 453 25.04 34.45 2.06
N VAL A 454 25.69 35.42 1.40
CA VAL A 454 26.59 36.39 2.05
C VAL A 454 25.81 37.29 3.02
N LYS A 455 24.63 37.78 2.63
CA LYS A 455 23.76 38.57 3.52
C LYS A 455 23.38 37.77 4.77
N LEU A 456 22.95 36.52 4.61
CA LEU A 456 22.60 35.61 5.71
C LEU A 456 23.79 35.32 6.64
N ALA A 457 24.99 35.14 6.08
CA ALA A 457 26.21 34.89 6.87
C ALA A 457 26.56 36.08 7.79
N LYS A 458 26.27 37.32 7.38
CA LYS A 458 26.48 38.52 8.21
C LYS A 458 25.56 38.56 9.44
N TYR A 459 24.32 38.07 9.31
CA TYR A 459 23.41 37.93 10.45
C TYR A 459 23.83 36.83 11.41
N TYR A 460 24.47 35.77 10.92
CA TYR A 460 24.92 34.62 11.74
C TYR A 460 26.09 34.94 12.68
N LEU A 461 26.82 36.04 12.43
CA LEU A 461 27.97 36.48 13.23
C LEU A 461 27.58 37.38 14.42
N VAL A 462 26.32 37.78 14.54
CA VAL A 462 25.83 38.70 15.57
C VAL A 462 24.92 37.94 16.55
N ASP A 463 25.52 37.50 17.66
CA ASP A 463 24.91 36.89 18.86
C ASP A 463 23.99 35.66 18.71
N SER A 464 24.44 34.55 19.30
CA SER A 464 23.79 33.24 19.39
C SER A 464 22.45 33.18 20.14
N ASP A 465 21.96 34.29 20.72
CA ASP A 465 20.75 34.33 21.57
C ASP A 465 19.59 35.19 21.05
N ARG A 466 19.68 35.76 19.83
CA ARG A 466 18.58 36.53 19.20
C ARG A 466 17.99 35.88 17.94
N PHE A 467 18.13 34.57 17.78
CA PHE A 467 17.71 33.83 16.59
C PHE A 467 16.19 33.72 16.35
N LYS A 468 15.33 34.15 17.29
CA LYS A 468 13.90 33.75 17.30
C LYS A 468 12.87 34.77 16.81
N LYS A 469 13.22 36.02 16.45
CA LYS A 469 12.23 37.04 16.01
C LYS A 469 12.79 38.13 15.09
N ASP A 470 13.59 37.77 14.09
CA ASP A 470 14.01 38.76 13.08
C ASP A 470 13.33 38.48 11.73
N ASP A 471 12.26 39.22 11.44
CA ASP A 471 11.47 39.12 10.21
C ASP A 471 12.33 39.29 8.95
N ILE A 472 13.45 40.02 9.07
CA ILE A 472 14.40 40.26 7.98
C ILE A 472 15.19 38.99 7.66
N LEU A 473 15.68 38.27 8.68
CA LEU A 473 16.40 37.01 8.51
C LEU A 473 15.50 35.95 7.86
N MET A 474 14.25 35.86 8.33
CA MET A 474 13.25 34.97 7.77
C MET A 474 12.96 35.30 6.31
N SER A 475 12.75 36.58 5.98
CA SER A 475 12.56 37.02 4.60
C SER A 475 13.74 36.65 3.69
N LEU A 476 14.97 36.77 4.17
CA LEU A 476 16.17 36.40 3.40
C LEU A 476 16.30 34.89 3.19
N LEU A 477 15.99 34.07 4.21
CA LEU A 477 15.98 32.61 4.09
C LEU A 477 14.92 32.13 3.08
N LEU A 478 13.74 32.76 3.11
CA LEU A 478 12.65 32.50 2.16
C LEU A 478 13.08 32.84 0.73
N LYS A 479 13.62 34.04 0.50
CA LYS A 479 14.12 34.46 -0.83
C LYS A 479 15.16 33.49 -1.37
N ARG A 480 16.14 33.08 -0.55
CA ARG A 480 17.18 32.12 -0.98
C ARG A 480 16.59 30.78 -1.40
N LYS A 481 15.59 30.30 -0.66
CA LYS A 481 14.93 29.03 -0.97
C LYS A 481 14.08 29.11 -2.24
N ARG A 482 13.45 30.25 -2.52
CA ARG A 482 12.69 30.48 -3.75
C ARG A 482 13.53 30.26 -5.00
N ILE A 483 14.81 30.64 -4.98
CA ILE A 483 15.72 30.43 -6.13
C ILE A 483 15.82 28.93 -6.45
N ILE A 484 16.02 28.08 -5.43
CA ILE A 484 16.07 26.62 -5.59
C ILE A 484 14.71 26.08 -6.08
N HIS A 485 13.61 26.59 -5.55
CA HIS A 485 12.26 26.14 -5.92
C HIS A 485 11.89 26.53 -7.35
N LYS A 486 12.28 27.73 -7.80
CA LYS A 486 11.96 28.31 -9.11
C LYS A 486 13.05 28.09 -10.16
N ALA A 487 14.08 27.31 -9.86
CA ALA A 487 15.19 27.01 -10.77
C ALA A 487 14.68 26.63 -12.17
N SER A 488 15.04 27.44 -13.16
CA SER A 488 14.51 27.38 -14.53
C SER A 488 14.72 26.02 -15.19
N GLY A 489 15.87 25.38 -14.94
CA GLY A 489 16.20 24.06 -15.47
C GLY A 489 15.25 22.93 -15.03
N LYS A 490 14.47 23.11 -13.95
CA LYS A 490 13.52 22.09 -13.47
C LYS A 490 12.47 21.76 -14.52
N LYS A 491 11.97 22.77 -15.23
CA LYS A 491 10.91 22.62 -16.23
C LYS A 491 11.40 21.77 -17.41
N THR A 492 12.65 21.97 -17.83
CA THR A 492 13.28 21.19 -18.91
C THR A 492 13.42 19.72 -18.52
N VAL A 493 14.02 19.45 -17.37
CA VAL A 493 14.21 18.07 -16.89
C VAL A 493 12.85 17.39 -16.63
N PHE A 494 11.89 18.14 -16.07
CA PHE A 494 10.52 17.65 -15.87
C PHE A 494 9.86 17.23 -17.19
N TYR A 495 10.01 18.04 -18.25
CA TYR A 495 9.49 17.72 -19.58
C TYR A 495 10.12 16.45 -20.16
N ASP A 496 11.44 16.29 -20.00
CA ASP A 496 12.17 15.12 -20.49
C ASP A 496 11.72 13.83 -19.77
N ILE A 497 11.55 13.88 -18.44
CA ILE A 497 11.02 12.76 -17.65
C ILE A 497 9.65 12.30 -18.18
N LEU A 498 8.74 13.24 -18.46
CA LEU A 498 7.41 12.90 -18.97
C LEU A 498 7.47 12.25 -20.36
N LYS A 499 8.30 12.79 -21.25
CA LYS A 499 8.51 12.21 -22.59
C LYS A 499 9.06 10.81 -22.56
N ASP A 500 10.10 10.59 -21.76
CA ASP A 500 10.71 9.28 -21.61
C ASP A 500 9.71 8.28 -21.03
N ARG A 501 8.92 8.71 -20.04
CA ARG A 501 7.87 7.86 -19.46
C ARG A 501 6.81 7.45 -20.47
N ILE A 502 6.32 8.37 -21.30
CA ILE A 502 5.35 8.05 -22.35
C ILE A 502 5.97 7.09 -23.37
N LYS A 503 7.24 7.30 -23.73
CA LYS A 503 7.95 6.42 -24.66
C LYS A 503 8.14 5.00 -24.12
N THR A 504 8.44 4.83 -22.83
CA THR A 504 8.67 3.51 -22.23
C THR A 504 7.39 2.79 -21.80
N ASN A 505 6.41 3.51 -21.26
CA ASN A 505 5.21 2.94 -20.63
C ASN A 505 3.91 3.21 -21.40
N GLY A 506 3.93 4.06 -22.44
CA GLY A 506 2.77 4.39 -23.26
C GLY A 506 1.71 5.29 -22.61
N SER A 507 1.83 5.61 -21.31
CA SER A 507 0.92 6.55 -20.62
C SER A 507 1.54 7.12 -19.34
N LEU A 508 0.95 8.21 -18.84
CA LEU A 508 1.28 8.84 -17.55
C LEU A 508 0.33 8.43 -16.42
N LYS A 509 -0.39 7.31 -16.55
CA LYS A 509 -1.36 6.86 -15.56
C LYS A 509 -0.79 6.72 -14.14
N TYR A 510 -1.60 7.11 -13.16
CA TYR A 510 -1.27 7.06 -11.74
C TYR A 510 -0.01 7.84 -11.35
N SER A 511 0.24 8.98 -12.02
CA SER A 511 1.39 9.84 -11.75
C SER A 511 1.05 10.99 -10.83
N LEU A 512 1.86 11.17 -9.79
CA LEU A 512 1.71 12.23 -8.80
C LEU A 512 2.88 13.23 -8.89
N ILE A 513 2.58 14.50 -9.13
CA ILE A 513 3.60 15.53 -9.30
C ILE A 513 3.53 16.49 -8.13
N TYR A 514 4.62 16.58 -7.38
CA TYR A 514 4.80 17.53 -6.29
C TYR A 514 5.47 18.80 -6.80
N VAL A 515 4.66 19.83 -7.04
CA VAL A 515 5.07 21.13 -7.57
C VAL A 515 5.65 22.02 -6.46
N PRO A 516 6.68 22.84 -6.72
CA PRO A 516 7.23 23.77 -5.74
C PRO A 516 6.21 24.79 -5.23
N GLU A 517 6.33 25.15 -3.96
CA GLU A 517 5.51 26.16 -3.31
C GLU A 517 6.02 27.56 -3.71
N GLY A 518 5.12 28.42 -4.20
CA GLY A 518 5.46 29.81 -4.52
C GLY A 518 5.76 30.66 -3.28
N ASN A 519 5.19 30.32 -2.11
CA ASN A 519 5.52 30.92 -0.81
C ASN A 519 5.12 30.12 0.44
N GLU A 520 5.85 30.43 1.53
CA GLU A 520 5.81 29.87 2.90
C GLU A 520 6.11 28.38 3.04
N PRO A 521 7.39 28.00 3.12
CA PRO A 521 7.76 26.68 3.62
C PRO A 521 7.48 26.63 5.12
N ALA A 522 6.63 25.68 5.52
CA ALA A 522 6.37 25.29 6.91
C ALA A 522 7.61 24.79 7.68
N GLU A 523 8.81 24.86 7.07
CA GLU A 523 10.06 24.32 7.62
C GLU A 523 10.69 25.17 8.72
N TYR A 524 10.36 26.47 8.78
CA TYR A 524 10.85 27.36 9.85
C TYR A 524 9.79 27.66 10.92
N PHE A 525 8.53 27.39 10.62
CA PHE A 525 7.40 27.57 11.52
C PHE A 525 6.92 26.20 12.01
N ASP A 526 7.74 25.54 12.82
CA ASP A 526 7.25 24.48 13.71
C ASP A 526 6.53 25.11 14.95
N ASN A 527 6.21 26.41 14.89
CA ASN A 527 5.55 27.20 15.92
C ASN A 527 4.57 28.19 15.28
N ASP A 528 3.31 27.79 15.20
CA ASP A 528 2.14 28.51 15.73
C ASP A 528 0.88 27.85 15.18
N SER A 529 0.49 26.74 15.82
CA SER A 529 -0.74 25.99 15.53
C SER A 529 -2.01 26.73 16.00
N ASP A 530 -2.03 28.06 15.98
CA ASP A 530 -3.18 28.87 16.38
C ASP A 530 -3.89 29.54 15.19
N SER A 531 -3.35 29.41 13.97
CA SER A 531 -4.00 29.88 12.74
C SER A 531 -3.89 28.85 11.61
N GLN A 532 -4.52 27.68 11.78
CA GLN A 532 -4.93 26.86 10.64
C GLN A 532 -6.43 27.01 10.42
N ASP A 533 -6.83 28.19 9.98
CA ASP A 533 -7.98 28.34 9.11
C ASP A 533 -7.41 28.71 7.73
N THR A 534 -7.40 27.73 6.81
CA THR A 534 -7.14 27.87 5.36
C THR A 534 -6.07 28.90 4.97
N ILE A 535 -4.82 28.45 4.83
CA ILE A 535 -3.80 29.20 4.07
C ILE A 535 -4.32 29.29 2.64
N SER A 536 -4.73 30.48 2.21
CA SER A 536 -5.07 30.76 0.81
C SER A 536 -3.82 30.59 -0.04
N ASP A 537 -3.94 29.87 -1.15
CA ASP A 537 -2.85 29.72 -2.10
C ASP A 537 -2.64 31.09 -2.82
N ASP A 538 -1.51 31.77 -2.57
CA ASP A 538 -1.21 33.06 -3.21
C ASP A 538 -1.18 32.95 -4.76
N VAL A 539 -1.46 34.05 -5.46
CA VAL A 539 -1.50 34.17 -6.94
C VAL A 539 -0.26 33.59 -7.62
N GLU A 540 0.94 33.79 -7.04
CA GLU A 540 2.20 33.26 -7.60
C GLU A 540 2.33 31.74 -7.44
N THR A 541 1.78 31.17 -6.37
CA THR A 541 1.76 29.74 -6.13
C THR A 541 0.86 29.09 -7.18
N GLN A 542 -0.35 29.61 -7.39
CA GLN A 542 -1.25 29.15 -8.45
C GLN A 542 -0.57 29.16 -9.85
N HIS A 543 0.23 30.20 -10.15
CA HIS A 543 0.94 30.28 -11.43
C HIS A 543 1.92 29.12 -11.68
N LEU A 544 2.66 28.65 -10.66
CA LEU A 544 3.61 27.54 -10.83
C LEU A 544 2.89 26.21 -11.11
N ILE A 545 1.83 25.88 -10.36
CA ILE A 545 1.08 24.64 -10.61
C ILE A 545 0.39 24.68 -11.97
N ASP A 546 -0.08 25.85 -12.40
CA ASP A 546 -0.62 26.06 -13.75
C ASP A 546 0.42 25.77 -14.84
N GLU A 547 1.67 26.20 -14.64
CA GLU A 547 2.76 25.93 -15.59
C GLU A 547 3.09 24.44 -15.67
N TYR A 548 3.32 23.77 -14.53
CA TYR A 548 3.62 22.33 -14.55
C TYR A 548 2.45 21.50 -15.09
N THR A 549 1.21 21.91 -14.80
CA THR A 549 0.01 21.27 -15.35
C THR A 549 -0.10 21.46 -16.86
N ARG A 550 0.22 22.66 -17.36
CA ARG A 550 0.29 22.93 -18.81
C ARG A 550 1.36 22.08 -19.49
N ILE A 551 2.54 21.96 -18.89
CA ILE A 551 3.61 21.10 -19.43
C ILE A 551 3.14 19.65 -19.59
N VAL A 552 2.42 19.09 -18.60
CA VAL A 552 1.86 17.72 -18.71
C VAL A 552 0.91 17.60 -19.91
N ALA A 553 0.00 18.56 -20.07
CA ALA A 553 -0.97 18.56 -21.17
C ALA A 553 -0.33 18.79 -22.55
N GLU A 554 0.79 19.52 -22.61
CA GLU A 554 1.55 19.75 -23.84
C GLU A 554 2.33 18.52 -24.30
N VAL A 555 2.84 17.70 -23.37
CA VAL A 555 3.61 16.50 -23.72
C VAL A 555 2.72 15.44 -24.36
N ASP A 556 1.49 15.27 -23.86
CA ASP A 556 0.49 14.38 -24.45
C ASP A 556 -0.93 14.95 -24.30
N PRO A 557 -1.58 15.39 -25.39
CA PRO A 557 -2.94 15.92 -25.38
C PRO A 557 -4.01 14.93 -24.92
N HIS A 558 -3.72 13.61 -24.91
CA HIS A 558 -4.65 12.59 -24.44
C HIS A 558 -4.56 12.34 -22.93
N THR A 559 -3.52 12.84 -22.27
CA THR A 559 -3.33 12.69 -20.83
C THR A 559 -4.29 13.61 -20.06
N THR A 560 -5.03 13.00 -19.13
CA THR A 560 -5.91 13.73 -18.22
C THR A 560 -5.15 14.19 -16.98
N VAL A 561 -5.03 15.51 -16.80
CA VAL A 561 -4.33 16.12 -15.66
C VAL A 561 -5.27 17.03 -14.88
N MET A 562 -5.19 16.97 -13.54
CA MET A 562 -5.96 17.82 -12.65
C MET A 562 -5.08 18.36 -11.51
N GLN A 563 -5.37 19.58 -11.10
CA GLN A 563 -4.72 20.21 -9.95
C GLN A 563 -5.41 19.82 -8.64
N PHE A 564 -4.61 19.65 -7.59
CA PHE A 564 -5.09 19.35 -6.25
C PHE A 564 -4.49 20.34 -5.25
N THR A 565 -5.20 21.45 -5.04
CA THR A 565 -4.86 22.61 -4.22
C THR A 565 -5.76 22.73 -2.98
N SER A 566 -5.53 23.74 -2.13
CA SER A 566 -6.31 23.93 -0.90
C SER A 566 -7.76 24.33 -1.21
N GLU A 567 -7.97 25.05 -2.31
CA GLU A 567 -9.25 25.58 -2.77
C GLU A 567 -10.05 24.61 -3.66
N THR A 568 -9.49 23.45 -3.97
CA THR A 568 -10.13 22.48 -4.87
C THR A 568 -11.45 21.96 -4.30
N ALA A 569 -12.56 22.21 -5.03
CA ALA A 569 -13.87 21.66 -4.72
C ALA A 569 -13.95 20.16 -5.09
N ASN A 570 -14.76 19.38 -4.36
CA ASN A 570 -14.96 17.95 -4.60
C ASN A 570 -13.67 17.10 -4.60
N ARG A 571 -12.85 17.26 -3.55
CA ARG A 571 -11.56 16.56 -3.36
C ARG A 571 -11.73 15.03 -3.43
N ASP A 572 -12.75 14.49 -2.77
CA ASP A 572 -13.00 13.05 -2.72
C ASP A 572 -13.30 12.49 -4.11
N GLY A 573 -14.11 13.19 -4.91
CA GLY A 573 -14.41 12.77 -6.29
C GLY A 573 -13.19 12.80 -7.22
N ILE A 574 -12.27 13.74 -7.03
CA ILE A 574 -11.01 13.78 -7.80
C ILE A 574 -10.11 12.59 -7.43
N LEU A 575 -9.96 12.31 -6.14
CA LEU A 575 -9.17 11.17 -5.68
C LEU A 575 -9.78 9.84 -6.13
N GLU A 576 -11.11 9.72 -6.14
CA GLU A 576 -11.80 8.54 -6.65
C GLU A 576 -11.54 8.33 -8.16
N LYS A 577 -11.64 9.39 -8.96
CA LYS A 577 -11.33 9.33 -10.41
C LYS A 577 -9.87 8.95 -10.68
N PHE A 578 -8.94 9.48 -9.88
CA PHE A 578 -7.53 9.11 -9.96
C PHE A 578 -7.31 7.65 -9.58
N SER A 579 -7.93 7.18 -8.49
CA SER A 579 -7.87 5.77 -8.07
C SER A 579 -8.36 4.81 -9.15
N LYS A 580 -9.44 5.16 -9.86
CA LYS A 580 -10.03 4.38 -10.95
C LYS A 580 -9.26 4.50 -12.29
N GLY A 581 -8.21 5.31 -12.36
CA GLY A 581 -7.44 5.54 -13.59
C GLY A 581 -8.20 6.32 -14.67
N GLN A 582 -9.22 7.09 -14.27
CA GLN A 582 -9.93 8.06 -15.12
C GLN A 582 -9.22 9.42 -15.16
N LEU A 583 -8.36 9.68 -14.17
CA LEU A 583 -7.38 10.77 -14.16
C LEU A 583 -6.00 10.14 -14.16
N ASP A 584 -5.18 10.52 -15.14
CA ASP A 584 -3.84 9.97 -15.30
C ASP A 584 -2.85 10.63 -14.34
N VAL A 585 -2.94 11.96 -14.21
CA VAL A 585 -1.96 12.79 -13.50
C VAL A 585 -2.62 13.73 -12.50
N LEU A 586 -2.06 13.81 -11.29
CA LEU A 586 -2.41 14.81 -10.29
C LEU A 586 -1.21 15.69 -9.94
N THR A 587 -1.37 17.00 -10.09
CA THR A 587 -0.39 18.00 -9.65
C THR A 587 -0.80 18.55 -8.27
N SER A 588 0.13 18.64 -7.32
CA SER A 588 -0.15 19.18 -5.98
C SER A 588 1.06 19.87 -5.38
N MET A 589 0.83 20.82 -4.46
CA MET A 589 1.88 21.59 -3.77
C MET A 589 2.08 21.15 -2.32
N LYS A 590 1.00 21.15 -1.53
CA LYS A 590 0.97 20.75 -0.10
C LYS A 590 -0.14 19.76 0.25
N CYS A 591 -1.21 19.74 -0.53
CA CYS A 591 -2.49 19.17 -0.10
C CYS A 591 -2.50 17.65 0.02
N LEU A 592 -1.42 16.98 -0.38
CA LEU A 592 -1.24 15.54 -0.27
C LEU A 592 -0.26 15.13 0.84
N ASP A 593 0.21 16.07 1.67
CA ASP A 593 1.23 15.80 2.70
C ASP A 593 0.63 15.36 4.03
N GLU A 594 -0.44 16.02 4.47
CA GLU A 594 -1.13 15.74 5.73
C GLU A 594 -2.63 15.58 5.51
N GLY A 595 -3.21 14.48 6.02
CA GLY A 595 -4.66 14.31 6.08
C GLY A 595 -5.42 13.90 4.83
N VAL A 596 -4.75 13.59 3.72
CA VAL A 596 -5.42 13.04 2.52
C VAL A 596 -5.01 11.58 2.27
N ASP A 597 -5.96 10.70 1.98
CA ASP A 597 -5.63 9.33 1.62
C ASP A 597 -5.27 9.26 0.13
N VAL A 598 -3.98 9.20 -0.21
CA VAL A 598 -3.56 9.14 -1.62
C VAL A 598 -3.85 7.74 -2.16
N PRO A 599 -4.66 7.59 -3.23
CA PRO A 599 -4.98 6.30 -3.85
C PRO A 599 -3.76 5.69 -4.55
N ARG A 600 -3.97 4.59 -5.28
CA ARG A 600 -2.97 3.94 -6.13
C ARG A 600 -2.15 4.99 -6.91
N SER A 601 -0.87 5.08 -6.59
CA SER A 601 0.11 5.96 -7.25
C SER A 601 1.30 5.09 -7.66
N GLU A 602 1.70 5.15 -8.91
CA GLU A 602 2.79 4.33 -9.46
C GLU A 602 4.04 5.13 -9.74
N MET A 603 3.88 6.38 -10.16
CA MET A 603 4.98 7.29 -10.43
C MET A 603 4.82 8.54 -9.58
N ALA A 604 5.92 9.05 -9.04
CA ALA A 604 5.96 10.35 -8.40
C ALA A 604 7.12 11.18 -8.92
N ILE A 605 6.88 12.47 -9.15
CA ILE A 605 7.90 13.43 -9.53
C ILE A 605 7.96 14.53 -8.47
N PHE A 606 9.10 14.62 -7.79
CA PHE A 606 9.39 15.67 -6.81
C PHE A 606 10.09 16.83 -7.51
N CYS A 607 9.31 17.84 -7.89
CA CYS A 607 9.86 19.09 -8.43
C CYS A 607 10.28 20.05 -7.31
N ALA A 608 9.71 19.88 -6.11
CA ALA A 608 9.95 20.70 -4.94
C ALA A 608 11.06 20.12 -4.05
N SER A 609 12.08 20.94 -3.77
CA SER A 609 13.10 20.59 -2.79
C SER A 609 12.64 20.99 -1.38
N THR A 610 11.94 20.11 -0.67
CA THR A 610 11.72 20.28 0.78
C THR A 610 12.96 19.81 1.53
N GLY A 611 13.51 20.68 2.37
CA GLY A 611 14.62 20.39 3.26
C GLY A 611 14.18 19.72 4.55
N ASN A 612 12.86 19.64 4.80
CA ASN A 612 12.29 19.02 5.98
C ASN A 612 12.13 17.50 5.79
N PRO A 613 12.89 16.68 6.55
CA PRO A 613 12.82 15.23 6.42
C PRO A 613 11.45 14.62 6.62
N ARG A 614 10.65 15.22 7.49
CA ARG A 614 9.31 14.73 7.80
C ARG A 614 8.39 14.76 6.58
N GLN A 615 8.41 15.85 5.81
CA GLN A 615 7.54 15.99 4.64
C GLN A 615 7.89 14.98 3.55
N PHE A 616 9.16 14.88 3.16
CA PHE A 616 9.54 13.97 2.08
C PHE A 616 9.38 12.49 2.48
N ILE A 617 9.58 12.14 3.76
CA ILE A 617 9.33 10.79 4.27
C ILE A 617 7.84 10.45 4.20
N GLN A 618 6.97 11.37 4.59
CA GLN A 618 5.52 11.17 4.53
C GLN A 618 5.01 11.07 3.08
N ARG A 619 5.45 11.96 2.19
CA ARG A 619 5.13 11.91 0.75
C ARG A 619 5.55 10.57 0.15
N ARG A 620 6.80 10.14 0.40
CA ARG A 620 7.30 8.83 -0.02
C ARG A 620 6.42 7.69 0.50
N GLY A 621 6.13 7.64 1.80
CA GLY A 621 5.32 6.56 2.38
C GLY A 621 3.89 6.46 1.81
N ARG A 622 3.30 7.59 1.35
CA ARG A 622 2.02 7.60 0.64
C ARG A 622 2.12 6.99 -0.75
N ILE A 623 3.21 7.29 -1.47
CA ILE A 623 3.50 6.69 -2.78
C ILE A 623 3.76 5.19 -2.66
N LEU A 624 4.42 4.72 -1.60
CA LEU A 624 4.82 3.31 -1.46
C LEU A 624 3.71 2.34 -1.02
N ARG A 625 2.45 2.77 -1.01
CA ARG A 625 1.33 1.87 -0.68
C ARG A 625 1.20 0.74 -1.70
N THR A 626 0.87 -0.44 -1.20
CA THR A 626 0.62 -1.65 -2.00
C THR A 626 -0.74 -1.58 -2.67
N HIS A 627 -0.84 -2.13 -3.88
CA HIS A 627 -2.08 -2.33 -4.62
C HIS A 627 -1.94 -3.62 -5.44
N GLU A 628 -3.02 -4.35 -5.69
CA GLU A 628 -2.97 -5.67 -6.36
C GLU A 628 -2.27 -5.60 -7.72
N ASP A 629 -2.59 -4.56 -8.50
CA ASP A 629 -1.97 -4.30 -9.81
C ASP A 629 -0.62 -3.55 -9.76
N LYS A 630 -0.07 -3.26 -8.57
CA LYS A 630 1.14 -2.45 -8.41
C LYS A 630 2.27 -3.24 -7.78
N LYS A 631 3.29 -3.54 -8.59
CA LYS A 631 4.50 -4.25 -8.13
C LYS A 631 5.56 -3.33 -7.51
N TYR A 632 5.84 -2.19 -8.15
CA TYR A 632 6.82 -1.21 -7.67
C TYR A 632 6.36 0.22 -7.92
N ALA A 633 6.90 1.16 -7.16
CA ALA A 633 6.76 2.59 -7.43
C ALA A 633 8.01 3.15 -8.12
N ILE A 634 7.85 4.24 -8.86
CA ILE A 634 8.95 4.97 -9.49
C ILE A 634 8.95 6.39 -8.95
N ILE A 635 10.11 6.83 -8.45
CA ILE A 635 10.29 8.16 -7.87
C ILE A 635 11.37 8.90 -8.66
N HIS A 636 10.98 10.01 -9.28
CA HIS A 636 11.89 10.98 -9.87
C HIS A 636 12.04 12.17 -8.91
N ASP A 637 13.25 12.64 -8.71
CA ASP A 637 13.54 13.76 -7.80
C ASP A 637 14.46 14.78 -8.46
N LEU A 638 14.00 16.03 -8.57
CA LEU A 638 14.76 17.12 -9.18
C LEU A 638 15.69 17.73 -8.13
N VAL A 639 16.96 17.34 -8.18
CA VAL A 639 18.01 17.76 -7.24
C VAL A 639 18.71 18.99 -7.79
N VAL A 640 18.52 20.15 -7.15
CA VAL A 640 19.15 21.39 -7.59
C VAL A 640 20.61 21.42 -7.13
N ALA A 641 21.51 21.68 -8.08
CA ALA A 641 22.93 21.76 -7.85
C ALA A 641 23.52 23.06 -8.46
N PRO A 642 24.57 23.63 -7.85
CA PRO A 642 25.40 24.62 -8.51
C PRO A 642 26.21 23.98 -9.64
N LYS A 643 26.50 24.73 -10.71
CA LYS A 643 27.48 24.30 -11.71
C LYS A 643 28.86 24.23 -11.06
N ILE A 644 29.61 23.19 -11.40
CA ILE A 644 30.98 23.03 -10.93
C ILE A 644 31.84 24.11 -11.61
N ASP A 645 32.34 25.05 -10.82
CA ASP A 645 33.30 26.05 -11.24
C ASP A 645 34.51 26.04 -10.30
N TYR A 646 35.65 25.59 -10.84
CA TYR A 646 36.92 25.49 -10.11
C TYR A 646 37.57 26.86 -9.84
N ALA A 647 37.05 27.95 -10.42
CA ALA A 647 37.63 29.29 -10.33
C ALA A 647 36.97 30.18 -9.26
N MET A 648 35.82 29.80 -8.69
CA MET A 648 35.07 30.66 -7.75
C MET A 648 35.33 30.34 -6.27
N SER A 649 35.28 31.38 -5.43
CA SER A 649 35.48 31.32 -3.97
C SER A 649 34.24 30.88 -3.17
N SER A 650 33.17 30.44 -3.84
CA SER A 650 31.86 30.09 -3.26
C SER A 650 31.71 28.63 -2.81
N TYR A 651 32.75 27.81 -2.93
CA TYR A 651 32.76 26.36 -2.63
C TYR A 651 32.06 25.97 -1.32
N LYS A 652 32.29 26.72 -0.23
CA LYS A 652 31.69 26.42 1.09
C LYS A 652 30.17 26.63 1.10
N MET A 653 29.66 27.63 0.38
CA MET A 653 28.23 27.92 0.29
C MET A 653 27.52 26.90 -0.61
N GLU A 654 28.14 26.57 -1.74
CA GLU A 654 27.70 25.53 -2.67
C GLU A 654 27.59 24.16 -2.00
N ARG A 655 28.63 23.78 -1.24
CA ARG A 655 28.64 22.54 -0.47
C ARG A 655 27.52 22.46 0.56
N ASN A 656 27.17 23.57 1.19
CA ASN A 656 26.07 23.62 2.16
C ASN A 656 24.68 23.49 1.51
N LEU A 657 24.49 24.08 0.32
CA LEU A 657 23.28 23.87 -0.49
C LEU A 657 23.12 22.37 -0.77
N LEU A 658 24.15 21.77 -1.36
CA LEU A 658 24.14 20.36 -1.74
C LEU A 658 23.97 19.44 -0.54
N ASN A 659 24.64 19.69 0.58
CA ASN A 659 24.52 18.85 1.77
C ASN A 659 23.07 18.74 2.28
N ASN A 660 22.24 19.77 2.10
CA ASN A 660 20.83 19.69 2.47
C ASN A 660 20.01 18.85 1.47
N GLU A 661 20.26 18.98 0.17
CA GLU A 661 19.63 18.11 -0.83
C GLU A 661 20.09 16.65 -0.66
N MET A 662 21.37 16.42 -0.37
CA MET A 662 21.95 15.09 -0.21
C MET A 662 21.34 14.30 0.95
N LYS A 663 20.83 14.95 2.00
CA LYS A 663 20.08 14.27 3.07
C LYS A 663 18.82 13.58 2.50
N ARG A 664 18.06 14.27 1.65
CA ARG A 664 16.87 13.72 1.00
C ARG A 664 17.25 12.61 0.03
N VAL A 665 18.26 12.87 -0.82
CA VAL A 665 18.74 11.90 -1.81
C VAL A 665 19.20 10.61 -1.13
N ARG A 666 20.01 10.70 -0.07
CA ARG A 666 20.49 9.55 0.71
C ARG A 666 19.34 8.75 1.31
N GLU A 667 18.38 9.42 1.91
CA GLU A 667 17.16 8.78 2.44
C GLU A 667 16.41 8.00 1.36
N PHE A 668 16.28 8.55 0.15
CA PHE A 668 15.53 7.92 -0.94
C PHE A 668 16.33 6.80 -1.63
N ALA A 669 17.62 7.00 -1.83
CA ALA A 669 18.50 6.03 -2.48
C ALA A 669 18.78 4.79 -1.60
N ASN A 670 18.93 4.97 -0.28
CA ASN A 670 19.26 3.86 0.64
C ASN A 670 18.26 2.70 0.60
N LEU A 671 16.98 2.99 0.35
CA LEU A 671 15.90 2.00 0.36
C LEU A 671 15.38 1.65 -1.04
N SER A 672 15.96 2.23 -2.11
CA SER A 672 15.56 1.94 -3.48
C SER A 672 16.23 0.66 -4.01
N GLN A 673 15.62 0.04 -5.02
CA GLN A 673 16.19 -1.15 -5.67
C GLN A 673 17.42 -0.84 -6.54
N ASN A 674 17.54 0.41 -7.01
CA ASN A 674 18.60 0.88 -7.90
C ASN A 674 19.55 1.89 -7.22
N SER A 675 19.84 1.68 -5.93
CA SER A 675 20.68 2.59 -5.13
C SER A 675 22.06 2.85 -5.75
N SER A 676 22.62 1.87 -6.47
CA SER A 676 23.91 2.01 -7.17
C SER A 676 23.88 2.99 -8.34
N ASP A 677 22.73 3.14 -9.01
CA ASP A 677 22.60 4.06 -10.15
C ASP A 677 22.52 5.52 -9.68
N THR A 678 21.97 5.75 -8.48
CA THR A 678 21.98 7.07 -7.83
C THR A 678 23.41 7.58 -7.62
N VAL A 679 24.34 6.70 -7.24
CA VAL A 679 25.74 7.11 -7.04
C VAL A 679 26.38 7.56 -8.34
N LYS A 680 26.17 6.80 -9.43
CA LYS A 680 26.73 7.12 -10.74
C LYS A 680 26.24 8.47 -11.25
N GLU A 681 24.95 8.73 -11.12
CA GLU A 681 24.33 9.98 -11.60
C GLU A 681 24.85 11.22 -10.85
N LEU A 682 25.28 11.06 -9.59
CA LEU A 682 25.76 12.15 -8.74
C LEU A 682 27.29 12.13 -8.55
N GLU A 683 28.02 11.22 -9.19
CA GLU A 683 29.44 10.95 -8.94
C GLU A 683 30.30 12.20 -9.07
N ASP A 684 30.11 12.97 -10.15
CA ASP A 684 30.84 14.20 -10.42
C ASP A 684 30.66 15.25 -9.31
N ILE A 685 29.43 15.40 -8.82
CA ILE A 685 29.07 16.38 -7.78
C ILE A 685 29.59 15.93 -6.42
N LEU A 686 29.42 14.65 -6.08
CA LEU A 686 29.86 14.08 -4.81
C LEU A 686 31.37 14.13 -4.68
N THR A 687 32.09 13.83 -5.77
CA THR A 687 33.56 13.89 -5.84
C THR A 687 34.05 15.32 -5.70
N TYR A 688 33.47 16.26 -6.45
CA TYR A 688 33.90 17.66 -6.42
C TYR A 688 33.68 18.31 -5.05
N TYR A 689 32.52 18.11 -4.42
CA TYR A 689 32.20 18.74 -3.13
C TYR A 689 32.60 17.91 -1.89
N ASN A 690 33.21 16.74 -2.11
CA ASN A 690 33.58 15.77 -1.08
C ASN A 690 32.43 15.52 -0.09
N LEU A 691 31.30 15.02 -0.62
CA LEU A 691 30.09 14.70 0.12
C LEU A 691 29.83 13.19 0.07
N PRO A 692 29.60 12.52 1.23
CA PRO A 692 29.24 11.11 1.25
C PRO A 692 27.74 10.91 1.00
N ILE A 693 27.40 9.98 0.10
CA ILE A 693 26.01 9.56 -0.14
C ILE A 693 25.61 8.33 0.68
N PHE A 694 26.56 7.56 1.23
CA PHE A 694 26.33 6.37 2.06
C PHE A 694 27.05 6.38 3.39
#